data_AF-A0A977KUM2-F1
#
_entry.id   AF-A0A977KUM2-F1
#
_cell.length_a   1.000
_cell.length_b   1.000
_cell.length_c   1.000
_cell.angle_alpha   90.00
_cell.angle_beta   90.00
_cell.angle_gamma   90.00
#
_symmetry.space_group_name_H-M   'P 1'
#
loop_
_entity.id
_entity.type
_entity.pdbx_description
1 polymer ?
#
loop_
_entity_poly.entity_id
_entity_poly.type
_entity_poly.pdbx_seq_one_letter_code
_entity_poly.pdbx_strand_id
1 'polypeptide(L)'
;MTQKSYEVFQAVENKANLLAVYWDNFKTEIIQHLPESYHAEIDELSSNLEKASEKLIDELRHPTLILATTGTTSSGKSTLVNFLCGADIVPTAVSEMSAGTVTIEYSEERALIIQETQGALWECGKWKGISDEEIYDRLDEVMISYLNAREEQTNLACPQSIIYYPFRLVKDEKILELPKGVAAKLLDLPGLSHVGDEGSLSVIKQCREALCLVTYNSAENNQVTQEKLLSEVVEQVKELKASPARMLFILNRVDEFRKDVKWPRNEDRFFDKMTKSIKAKLMEELGEYVKDTENLAIVKLSTLPALLAVQIEKNKELIQDILGELPSIEDKWSSHDRSRIDVLLKPYEIVDDYFKPLIKNIVKSLPPDPKDLSIKQRSLIAQELRQQSYAQVFEEHLKIHIAEHFPKLVIPQAIERFNVAAGNSIAQWAVQTTTVILNSSEEDYQREIERLSQIKSSLDHFLKVSDANLRKPFEKINQKCEEYLSQQTKADPLSVLTEAITELQFTEPYNDIEEKLIPLYDWRNALGRGVDQILEAVAESLEKGIVTLDHPNFKKASIANVKLLESNLGRLIKLGYSYSTARDGQNVVAKTQEEKDNLNQKNKELNELSIHLSLIIAQVLDKISTQEIHRMYEAVNELFICHLAYLEKGSNSIAENIVIRFPESELNKVKNDLKFDFVKFDSDFKIKEEDYTEERRTWKHWLWIVPKKEERSSENAEIPSTGQILSDWKKQLKKVEPDMLKQVIEWLLAQINDLKKNVDETQSDVLNLYRDRLEKARQEITLDYEQKQNVWKPMQQRAEKLKERFSRLGNFQEEVNPSGN
;
A
#
# COMPACT_ATOMS: atom_id res chain seq x y z
N MET A 1 -17.97 0.88 23.51
CA MET A 1 -17.34 -0.41 23.88
C MET A 1 -16.80 -0.99 22.58
N THR A 2 -15.50 -1.18 22.46
CA THR A 2 -14.87 -1.74 21.27
C THR A 2 -15.23 -3.22 21.17
N GLN A 3 -15.88 -3.61 20.08
CA GLN A 3 -16.27 -5.00 19.83
C GLN A 3 -15.02 -5.87 19.69
N LYS A 4 -15.02 -7.06 20.28
CA LYS A 4 -13.85 -7.94 20.23
C LYS A 4 -13.79 -8.63 18.87
N SER A 5 -12.61 -8.66 18.26
CA SER A 5 -12.39 -9.30 16.96
C SER A 5 -12.96 -10.73 16.89
N TYR A 6 -12.72 -11.53 17.94
CA TYR A 6 -13.21 -12.89 18.04
C TYR A 6 -14.73 -13.04 17.96
N GLU A 7 -15.49 -12.09 18.51
CA GLU A 7 -16.96 -12.13 18.47
C GLU A 7 -17.47 -12.00 17.05
N VAL A 8 -16.79 -11.22 16.19
CA VAL A 8 -17.13 -11.06 14.78
C VAL A 8 -16.93 -12.37 14.03
N PHE A 9 -15.74 -12.98 14.15
CA PHE A 9 -15.41 -14.26 13.49
C PHE A 9 -16.36 -15.37 13.93
N GLN A 10 -16.61 -15.49 15.24
CA GLN A 10 -17.52 -16.50 15.79
C GLN A 10 -18.97 -16.30 15.33
N ALA A 11 -19.43 -15.05 15.24
CA ALA A 11 -20.77 -14.76 14.72
C ALA A 11 -20.93 -15.21 13.26
N VAL A 12 -19.93 -14.96 12.41
CA VAL A 12 -19.93 -15.38 11.01
C VAL A 12 -19.80 -16.90 10.88
N GLU A 13 -18.95 -17.53 11.67
CA GLU A 13 -18.81 -19.00 11.73
C GLU A 13 -20.15 -19.67 12.12
N ASN A 14 -20.83 -19.15 13.15
CA ASN A 14 -22.13 -19.65 13.55
C ASN A 14 -23.17 -19.53 12.43
N LYS A 15 -23.18 -18.41 11.69
CA LYS A 15 -24.05 -18.24 10.52
C LYS A 15 -23.70 -19.25 9.43
N ALA A 16 -22.43 -19.42 9.10
CA ALA A 16 -21.96 -20.36 8.08
C ALA A 16 -22.37 -21.81 8.40
N ASN A 17 -22.21 -22.24 9.66
CA ASN A 17 -22.64 -23.58 10.12
C ASN A 17 -24.15 -23.78 9.97
N LEU A 18 -24.96 -22.74 10.25
CA LEU A 18 -26.41 -22.82 10.10
C LEU A 18 -26.85 -22.95 8.63
N LEU A 19 -26.09 -22.42 7.66
CA LEU A 19 -26.43 -22.52 6.24
C LEU A 19 -26.47 -23.98 5.76
N ALA A 20 -25.51 -24.79 6.16
CA ALA A 20 -25.50 -26.23 5.85
C ALA A 20 -26.74 -26.94 6.42
N VAL A 21 -27.10 -26.64 7.67
CA VAL A 21 -28.32 -27.19 8.31
C VAL A 21 -29.58 -26.75 7.58
N TYR A 22 -29.66 -25.50 7.14
CA TYR A 22 -30.80 -25.00 6.39
C TYR A 22 -30.93 -25.66 5.02
N TRP A 23 -29.81 -25.87 4.33
CA TRP A 23 -29.77 -26.62 3.08
C TRP A 23 -30.19 -28.08 3.29
N ASP A 24 -29.64 -28.78 4.28
CA ASP A 24 -29.97 -30.18 4.54
C ASP A 24 -31.45 -30.40 4.86
N ASN A 25 -32.05 -29.51 5.66
CA ASN A 25 -33.48 -29.57 5.95
C ASN A 25 -34.32 -29.35 4.69
N PHE A 26 -33.94 -28.38 3.86
CA PHE A 26 -34.62 -28.11 2.59
C PHE A 26 -34.47 -29.28 1.61
N LYS A 27 -33.24 -29.80 1.44
CA LYS A 27 -32.89 -30.96 0.62
C LYS A 27 -33.69 -32.20 1.02
N THR A 28 -33.73 -32.52 2.31
CA THR A 28 -34.37 -33.74 2.83
C THR A 28 -35.86 -33.77 2.52
N GLU A 29 -36.51 -32.60 2.54
CA GLU A 29 -37.93 -32.45 2.23
C GLU A 29 -38.17 -32.44 0.72
N ILE A 30 -37.42 -31.64 -0.04
CA ILE A 30 -37.67 -31.46 -1.48
C ILE A 30 -37.41 -32.75 -2.28
N ILE A 31 -36.42 -33.56 -1.89
CA ILE A 31 -36.11 -34.85 -2.55
C ILE A 31 -37.31 -35.81 -2.48
N GLN A 32 -38.12 -35.77 -1.42
CA GLN A 32 -39.29 -36.65 -1.29
C GLN A 32 -40.36 -36.38 -2.35
N HIS A 33 -40.30 -35.21 -2.99
CA HIS A 33 -41.28 -34.74 -3.95
C HIS A 33 -40.72 -34.61 -5.37
N LEU A 34 -39.42 -34.85 -5.57
CA LEU A 34 -38.75 -34.73 -6.86
C LEU A 34 -38.52 -36.10 -7.52
N PRO A 35 -38.51 -36.17 -8.87
CA PRO A 35 -38.03 -37.34 -9.60
C PRO A 35 -36.54 -37.61 -9.37
N GLU A 36 -36.12 -38.87 -9.52
CA GLU A 36 -34.71 -39.29 -9.36
C GLU A 36 -33.73 -38.54 -10.28
N SER A 37 -34.20 -38.04 -11.42
CA SER A 37 -33.43 -37.25 -12.38
C SER A 37 -32.88 -35.93 -11.78
N TYR A 38 -33.39 -35.46 -10.65
CA TYR A 38 -32.92 -34.25 -9.94
C TYR A 38 -31.88 -34.58 -8.86
N HIS A 39 -31.77 -35.83 -8.44
CA HIS A 39 -30.95 -36.20 -7.29
C HIS A 39 -29.45 -35.94 -7.52
N ALA A 40 -28.95 -36.23 -8.72
CA ALA A 40 -27.55 -36.02 -9.06
C ALA A 40 -27.10 -34.55 -8.92
N GLU A 41 -27.92 -33.59 -9.39
CA GLU A 41 -27.63 -32.15 -9.26
C GLU A 41 -27.66 -31.71 -7.80
N ILE A 42 -28.62 -32.22 -7.01
CA ILE A 42 -28.72 -31.91 -5.58
C ILE A 42 -27.51 -32.45 -4.80
N ASP A 43 -27.06 -33.66 -5.13
CA ASP A 43 -25.89 -34.27 -4.49
C ASP A 43 -24.59 -33.53 -4.84
N GLU A 44 -24.45 -33.06 -6.09
CA GLU A 44 -23.35 -32.20 -6.50
C GLU A 44 -23.36 -30.87 -5.72
N LEU A 45 -24.50 -30.19 -5.65
CA LEU A 45 -24.66 -28.95 -4.87
C LEU A 45 -24.34 -29.16 -3.38
N SER A 46 -24.75 -30.30 -2.83
CA SER A 46 -24.48 -30.64 -1.43
C SER A 46 -22.98 -30.87 -1.20
N SER A 47 -22.31 -31.61 -2.09
CA SER A 47 -20.86 -31.85 -1.98
C SER A 47 -20.07 -30.54 -2.14
N ASN A 48 -20.49 -29.65 -3.03
CA ASN A 48 -19.85 -28.34 -3.20
C ASN A 48 -20.09 -27.46 -1.98
N LEU A 49 -21.29 -27.48 -1.38
CA LEU A 49 -21.56 -26.78 -0.13
C LEU A 49 -20.66 -27.27 1.00
N GLU A 50 -20.56 -28.58 1.19
CA GLU A 50 -19.77 -29.18 2.26
C GLU A 50 -18.31 -28.74 2.16
N LYS A 51 -17.69 -28.88 0.98
CA LYS A 51 -16.31 -28.43 0.73
C LYS A 51 -16.13 -26.93 0.93
N ALA A 52 -17.07 -26.13 0.43
CA ALA A 52 -17.01 -24.67 0.56
C ALA A 52 -17.19 -24.22 2.01
N SER A 53 -18.11 -24.84 2.75
CA SER A 53 -18.35 -24.60 4.18
C SER A 53 -17.15 -25.02 5.02
N GLU A 54 -16.57 -26.19 4.78
CA GLU A 54 -15.34 -26.63 5.46
C GLU A 54 -14.22 -25.63 5.26
N LYS A 55 -13.99 -25.19 4.01
CA LYS A 55 -12.97 -24.18 3.71
C LYS A 55 -13.26 -22.83 4.37
N LEU A 56 -14.51 -22.36 4.34
CA LEU A 56 -14.90 -21.11 5.00
C LEU A 56 -14.68 -21.20 6.51
N ILE A 57 -15.09 -22.30 7.15
CA ILE A 57 -14.91 -22.51 8.59
C ILE A 57 -13.43 -22.59 8.95
N ASP A 58 -12.61 -23.27 8.14
CA ASP A 58 -11.15 -23.32 8.31
C ASP A 58 -10.54 -21.91 8.24
N GLU A 59 -10.88 -21.12 7.21
CA GLU A 59 -10.40 -19.74 7.05
C GLU A 59 -10.85 -18.81 8.20
N LEU A 60 -12.05 -19.03 8.78
CA LEU A 60 -12.56 -18.27 9.92
C LEU A 60 -11.93 -18.69 11.26
N ARG A 61 -11.57 -19.97 11.42
CA ARG A 61 -10.92 -20.51 12.64
C ARG A 61 -9.41 -20.30 12.66
N HIS A 62 -8.79 -20.25 11.49
CA HIS A 62 -7.35 -20.08 11.31
C HIS A 62 -6.99 -18.85 10.47
N PRO A 63 -7.55 -17.65 10.75
CA PRO A 63 -7.22 -16.48 9.97
C PRO A 63 -5.78 -16.04 10.28
N THR A 64 -5.12 -15.41 9.31
CA THR A 64 -3.74 -14.94 9.46
C THR A 64 -3.72 -13.42 9.69
N LEU A 65 -3.29 -13.00 10.87
CA LEU A 65 -2.99 -11.61 11.18
C LEU A 65 -1.57 -11.27 10.69
N ILE A 66 -1.46 -10.26 9.81
CA ILE A 66 -0.18 -9.75 9.32
C ILE A 66 -0.03 -8.29 9.79
N LEU A 67 1.04 -8.01 10.54
CA LEU A 67 1.46 -6.64 10.89
C LEU A 67 2.74 -6.31 10.14
N ALA A 68 2.75 -5.23 9.36
CA ALA A 68 3.92 -4.79 8.62
C ALA A 68 4.47 -3.48 9.20
N THR A 69 5.76 -3.43 9.53
CA THR A 69 6.43 -2.20 9.96
C THR A 69 7.03 -1.46 8.78
N THR A 70 6.70 -0.17 8.68
CA THR A 70 7.28 0.74 7.70
C THR A 70 7.67 2.05 8.39
N GLY A 71 8.40 2.92 7.70
CA GLY A 71 8.89 4.17 8.24
C GLY A 71 10.25 4.57 7.70
N THR A 72 10.67 5.78 8.01
CA THR A 72 11.91 6.37 7.48
C THR A 72 13.15 5.62 7.98
N THR A 73 14.30 5.83 7.32
CA THR A 73 15.58 5.34 7.85
C THR A 73 15.79 5.87 9.29
N SER A 74 16.19 4.97 10.20
CA SER A 74 16.43 5.27 11.62
C SER A 74 15.22 5.79 12.41
N SER A 75 13.99 5.53 11.95
CA SER A 75 12.75 5.77 12.69
C SER A 75 12.50 4.79 13.85
N GLY A 76 13.29 3.71 13.94
CA GLY A 76 13.14 2.66 14.96
C GLY A 76 12.20 1.51 14.59
N LYS A 77 12.05 1.18 13.29
CA LYS A 77 11.26 0.03 12.78
C LYS A 77 11.66 -1.30 13.44
N SER A 78 12.91 -1.71 13.31
CA SER A 78 13.38 -2.99 13.85
C SER A 78 13.36 -3.00 15.38
N THR A 79 13.55 -1.85 16.03
CA THR A 79 13.33 -1.72 17.48
C THR A 79 11.86 -1.95 17.86
N LEU A 80 10.91 -1.52 17.02
CA LEU A 80 9.48 -1.77 17.22
C LEU A 80 9.16 -3.24 17.07
N VAL A 81 9.75 -3.90 16.08
CA VAL A 81 9.64 -5.35 15.91
C VAL A 81 10.20 -6.08 17.15
N ASN A 82 11.38 -5.70 17.65
CA ASN A 82 11.97 -6.26 18.87
C ASN A 82 11.08 -6.01 20.10
N PHE A 83 10.44 -4.83 20.22
CA PHE A 83 9.46 -4.54 21.27
C PHE A 83 8.23 -5.46 21.21
N LEU A 84 7.67 -5.67 20.02
CA LEU A 84 6.55 -6.60 19.80
C LEU A 84 6.95 -8.06 20.07
N CYS A 85 8.23 -8.40 19.83
CA CYS A 85 8.81 -9.69 20.17
C CYS A 85 9.11 -9.85 21.67
N GLY A 86 9.41 -8.75 22.36
CA GLY A 86 9.90 -8.73 23.73
C GLY A 86 11.35 -9.20 23.87
N ALA A 87 12.13 -9.16 22.78
CA ALA A 87 13.51 -9.61 22.71
C ALA A 87 14.25 -8.94 21.54
N ASP A 88 15.58 -8.83 21.65
CA ASP A 88 16.45 -8.31 20.59
C ASP A 88 16.81 -9.44 19.63
N ILE A 89 15.97 -9.66 18.60
CA ILE A 89 16.16 -10.74 17.62
C ILE A 89 16.36 -10.21 16.19
N VAL A 90 15.94 -8.98 15.90
CA VAL A 90 16.22 -8.30 14.63
C VAL A 90 17.33 -7.28 14.86
N PRO A 91 18.37 -7.24 14.00
CA PRO A 91 19.44 -6.25 14.08
C PRO A 91 18.94 -4.80 14.09
N THR A 92 19.51 -3.98 14.97
CA THR A 92 19.22 -2.54 15.04
C THR A 92 20.49 -1.73 14.80
N ALA A 93 20.51 -0.88 13.79
CA ALA A 93 21.63 0.02 13.52
C ALA A 93 21.20 1.45 13.17
N VAL A 94 22.17 2.36 13.30
CA VAL A 94 22.02 3.79 12.97
C VAL A 94 22.14 4.04 11.45
N SER A 95 22.86 3.17 10.74
CA SER A 95 22.94 3.11 9.28
C SER A 95 21.89 2.15 8.68
N GLU A 96 21.58 2.27 7.38
CA GLU A 96 20.65 1.36 6.70
C GLU A 96 21.16 -0.09 6.77
N MET A 97 20.60 -0.90 7.69
CA MET A 97 20.84 -2.34 7.78
C MET A 97 19.64 -3.20 7.39
N SER A 98 18.48 -2.57 7.17
CA SER A 98 17.27 -3.23 6.66
C SER A 98 17.27 -3.18 5.13
N ALA A 99 18.05 -4.02 4.48
CA ALA A 99 18.02 -4.14 3.01
C ALA A 99 17.27 -5.39 2.52
N GLY A 100 17.14 -6.40 3.39
CA GLY A 100 16.28 -7.58 3.18
C GLY A 100 14.96 -7.49 3.94
N THR A 101 14.01 -8.35 3.57
CA THR A 101 12.76 -8.51 4.34
C THR A 101 12.95 -9.57 5.43
N VAL A 102 12.47 -9.27 6.64
CA VAL A 102 12.46 -10.21 7.76
C VAL A 102 11.01 -10.50 8.12
N THR A 103 10.61 -11.75 7.96
CA THR A 103 9.28 -12.25 8.37
C THR A 103 9.41 -12.98 9.69
N ILE A 104 8.59 -12.65 10.68
CA ILE A 104 8.55 -13.33 11.98
C ILE A 104 7.18 -13.99 12.10
N GLU A 105 7.14 -15.32 12.10
CA GLU A 105 5.93 -16.11 12.29
C GLU A 105 5.84 -16.61 13.72
N TYR A 106 4.64 -16.56 14.30
CA TYR A 106 4.44 -17.04 15.65
C TYR A 106 4.66 -18.56 15.71
N SER A 107 5.50 -19.00 16.64
CA SER A 107 5.78 -20.41 16.89
C SER A 107 6.36 -20.59 18.29
N GLU A 108 5.96 -21.66 18.99
CA GLU A 108 6.60 -22.04 20.26
C GLU A 108 8.05 -22.51 20.04
N GLU A 109 8.33 -23.14 18.90
CA GLU A 109 9.68 -23.53 18.50
C GLU A 109 10.41 -22.35 17.86
N ARG A 110 11.66 -22.13 18.29
CA ARG A 110 12.55 -21.13 17.71
C ARG A 110 13.28 -21.68 16.50
N ALA A 111 13.19 -20.99 15.38
CA ALA A 111 13.95 -21.34 14.18
C ALA A 111 14.22 -20.10 13.32
N LEU A 112 15.30 -20.16 12.53
CA LEU A 112 15.64 -19.15 11.53
C LEU A 112 15.82 -19.86 10.19
N ILE A 113 15.30 -19.27 9.12
CA ILE A 113 15.54 -19.67 7.74
C ILE A 113 16.03 -18.45 6.99
N ILE A 114 17.21 -18.56 6.37
CA ILE A 114 17.74 -17.56 5.43
C ILE A 114 17.70 -18.19 4.05
N GLN A 115 16.90 -17.61 3.15
CA GLN A 115 16.66 -18.17 1.83
C GLN A 115 17.85 -17.90 0.89
N GLU A 116 18.13 -18.87 0.01
CA GLU A 116 19.10 -18.71 -1.07
C GLU A 116 18.48 -17.84 -2.18
N THR A 117 18.83 -16.56 -2.19
CA THR A 117 18.40 -15.61 -3.23
C THR A 117 19.41 -15.55 -4.36
N GLN A 118 18.99 -15.01 -5.51
CA GLN A 118 19.85 -14.94 -6.69
C GLN A 118 21.11 -14.11 -6.42
N GLY A 119 22.28 -14.75 -6.55
CA GLY A 119 23.58 -14.13 -6.31
C GLY A 119 23.97 -14.03 -4.84
N ALA A 120 23.32 -14.76 -3.93
CA ALA A 120 23.65 -14.73 -2.51
C ALA A 120 25.13 -15.06 -2.24
N LEU A 121 25.80 -14.17 -1.49
CA LEU A 121 27.20 -14.31 -1.05
C LEU A 121 27.32 -14.47 0.48
N TRP A 122 26.20 -14.72 1.14
CA TRP A 122 26.07 -14.84 2.60
C TRP A 122 25.58 -16.24 2.99
N GLU A 123 25.66 -16.57 4.29
CA GLU A 123 25.23 -17.87 4.81
C GLU A 123 23.72 -18.04 4.63
N CYS A 124 23.32 -19.08 3.89
CA CYS A 124 21.93 -19.46 3.69
C CYS A 124 21.67 -20.82 4.35
N GLY A 125 20.49 -21.03 4.91
CA GLY A 125 20.22 -22.27 5.64
C GLY A 125 19.01 -22.22 6.55
N LYS A 126 18.86 -23.29 7.35
CA LYS A 126 17.81 -23.45 8.36
C LYS A 126 18.40 -23.89 9.68
N TRP A 127 18.10 -23.15 10.73
CA TRP A 127 18.56 -23.41 12.11
C TRP A 127 17.34 -23.56 13.02
N LYS A 128 17.41 -24.49 13.97
CA LYS A 128 16.33 -24.78 14.93
C LYS A 128 16.88 -24.84 16.34
N GLY A 129 16.09 -24.42 17.34
CA GLY A 129 16.47 -24.47 18.75
C GLY A 129 17.58 -23.48 19.13
N ILE A 130 17.69 -22.37 18.38
CA ILE A 130 18.72 -21.34 18.55
C ILE A 130 18.31 -20.24 19.56
N SER A 131 19.30 -19.55 20.13
CA SER A 131 19.09 -18.45 21.09
C SER A 131 18.69 -17.14 20.42
N ASP A 132 18.23 -16.16 21.22
CA ASP A 132 17.89 -14.82 20.72
C ASP A 132 19.14 -14.14 20.10
N GLU A 133 20.29 -14.30 20.74
CA GLU A 133 21.61 -13.81 20.30
C GLU A 133 22.05 -14.47 18.97
N GLU A 134 21.89 -15.79 18.84
CA GLU A 134 22.28 -16.47 17.60
C GLU A 134 21.38 -16.08 16.41
N ILE A 135 20.09 -15.80 16.65
CA ILE A 135 19.21 -15.24 15.61
C ILE A 135 19.72 -13.85 15.19
N TYR A 136 20.00 -12.99 16.17
CA TYR A 136 20.48 -11.63 15.94
C TYR A 136 21.80 -11.62 15.13
N ASP A 137 22.82 -12.34 15.61
CA ASP A 137 24.17 -12.31 15.05
C ASP A 137 24.18 -12.82 13.60
N ARG A 138 23.45 -13.90 13.31
CA ARG A 138 23.34 -14.43 11.94
C ARG A 138 22.68 -13.45 10.99
N LEU A 139 21.62 -12.78 11.44
CA LEU A 139 20.95 -11.77 10.61
C LEU A 139 21.86 -10.54 10.39
N ASP A 140 22.60 -10.12 11.42
CA ASP A 140 23.54 -9.01 11.33
C ASP A 140 24.66 -9.29 10.31
N GLU A 141 25.26 -10.48 10.38
CA GLU A 141 26.29 -10.93 9.44
C GLU A 141 25.78 -10.98 7.99
N VAL A 142 24.55 -11.47 7.77
CA VAL A 142 23.93 -11.50 6.43
C VAL A 142 23.71 -10.08 5.90
N MET A 143 23.20 -9.17 6.72
CA MET A 143 22.95 -7.79 6.29
C MET A 143 24.25 -7.05 5.96
N ILE A 144 25.29 -7.20 6.80
CA ILE A 144 26.62 -6.61 6.54
C ILE A 144 27.21 -7.17 5.23
N SER A 145 27.15 -8.50 5.05
CA SER A 145 27.67 -9.16 3.85
C SER A 145 26.98 -8.67 2.58
N TYR A 146 25.65 -8.52 2.62
CA TYR A 146 24.87 -7.99 1.50
C TYR A 146 25.24 -6.54 1.18
N LEU A 147 25.32 -5.66 2.18
CA LEU A 147 25.64 -4.25 1.97
C LEU A 147 27.02 -4.08 1.33
N ASN A 148 28.02 -4.82 1.82
CA ASN A 148 29.37 -4.80 1.26
C ASN A 148 29.40 -5.30 -0.19
N ALA A 149 28.69 -6.39 -0.49
CA ALA A 149 28.65 -6.96 -1.83
C ALA A 149 27.95 -6.06 -2.85
N ARG A 150 26.94 -5.30 -2.43
CA ARG A 150 26.18 -4.41 -3.30
C ARG A 150 26.97 -3.19 -3.77
N GLU A 151 27.97 -2.75 -3.00
CA GLU A 151 28.88 -1.67 -3.46
C GLU A 151 29.62 -2.06 -4.75
N GLU A 152 29.87 -3.36 -4.95
CA GLU A 152 30.58 -3.90 -6.11
C GLU A 152 29.63 -4.46 -7.19
N GLN A 153 28.45 -4.97 -6.80
CA GLN A 153 27.48 -5.61 -7.70
C GLN A 153 26.08 -5.06 -7.53
N THR A 154 25.57 -4.34 -8.53
CA THR A 154 24.26 -3.65 -8.45
C THR A 154 23.04 -4.56 -8.64
N ASN A 155 23.22 -5.81 -9.06
CA ASN A 155 22.13 -6.73 -9.46
C ASN A 155 21.90 -7.88 -8.45
N LEU A 156 22.31 -7.72 -7.19
CA LEU A 156 22.10 -8.73 -6.14
C LEU A 156 20.66 -8.68 -5.62
N ALA A 157 20.01 -9.84 -5.52
CA ALA A 157 18.68 -9.91 -4.92
C ALA A 157 18.75 -9.76 -3.39
N CYS A 158 17.91 -8.91 -2.81
CA CYS A 158 17.87 -8.66 -1.37
C CYS A 158 17.69 -9.95 -0.54
N PRO A 159 18.34 -10.09 0.63
CA PRO A 159 18.15 -11.22 1.53
C PRO A 159 16.68 -11.38 1.96
N GLN A 160 16.24 -12.64 2.13
CA GLN A 160 14.92 -12.98 2.66
C GLN A 160 15.06 -13.94 3.84
N SER A 161 14.53 -13.54 4.99
CA SER A 161 14.66 -14.30 6.24
C SER A 161 13.31 -14.56 6.89
N ILE A 162 13.12 -15.78 7.40
CA ILE A 162 11.93 -16.19 8.16
C ILE A 162 12.37 -16.64 9.55
N ILE A 163 11.84 -15.99 10.58
CA ILE A 163 12.04 -16.34 11.99
C ILE A 163 10.76 -16.97 12.52
N TYR A 164 10.84 -18.17 13.07
CA TYR A 164 9.78 -18.75 13.88
C TYR A 164 10.07 -18.42 15.33
N TYR A 165 9.19 -17.66 15.99
CA TYR A 165 9.48 -17.12 17.32
C TYR A 165 8.22 -16.92 18.19
N PRO A 166 8.25 -17.21 19.50
CA PRO A 166 7.11 -17.03 20.40
C PRO A 166 7.02 -15.58 20.87
N PHE A 167 6.69 -14.67 19.95
CA PHE A 167 6.72 -13.24 20.21
C PHE A 167 5.63 -12.79 21.20
N ARG A 168 6.01 -11.84 22.07
CA ARG A 168 5.21 -11.32 23.19
C ARG A 168 3.80 -10.91 22.80
N LEU A 169 3.64 -10.24 21.65
CA LEU A 169 2.36 -9.68 21.20
C LEU A 169 1.20 -10.71 21.19
N VAL A 170 1.50 -11.97 20.86
CA VAL A 170 0.51 -13.07 20.81
C VAL A 170 0.59 -13.94 22.07
N LYS A 171 1.81 -14.13 22.60
CA LYS A 171 2.03 -14.96 23.79
C LYS A 171 1.34 -14.41 25.05
N ASP A 172 1.26 -13.09 25.19
CA ASP A 172 0.57 -12.43 26.31
C ASP A 172 -0.87 -12.07 25.92
N GLU A 173 -1.82 -12.92 26.32
CA GLU A 173 -3.26 -12.74 26.06
C GLU A 173 -3.81 -11.40 26.58
N LYS A 174 -3.09 -10.70 27.48
CA LYS A 174 -3.49 -9.37 27.97
C LYS A 174 -3.27 -8.27 26.93
N ILE A 175 -2.36 -8.46 25.96
CA ILE A 175 -2.01 -7.46 24.95
C ILE A 175 -3.00 -7.53 23.78
N LEU A 176 -3.18 -8.72 23.19
CA LEU A 176 -4.15 -8.94 22.13
C LEU A 176 -5.12 -10.07 22.48
N GLU A 177 -6.40 -9.78 22.33
CA GLU A 177 -7.47 -10.77 22.45
C GLU A 177 -7.83 -11.31 21.05
N LEU A 178 -6.97 -12.19 20.53
CA LEU A 178 -7.17 -12.81 19.21
C LEU A 178 -8.03 -14.09 19.32
N PRO A 179 -8.80 -14.43 18.28
CA PRO A 179 -9.39 -15.77 18.15
C PRO A 179 -8.38 -16.88 18.40
N LYS A 180 -8.84 -17.99 19.00
CA LYS A 180 -8.03 -19.22 19.05
C LYS A 180 -7.76 -19.71 17.63
N GLY A 181 -6.51 -20.09 17.36
CA GLY A 181 -6.11 -20.64 16.06
C GLY A 181 -5.60 -19.60 15.06
N VAL A 182 -5.58 -18.31 15.42
CA VAL A 182 -5.01 -17.23 14.59
C VAL A 182 -3.53 -17.46 14.37
N ALA A 183 -3.12 -17.51 13.10
CA ALA A 183 -1.71 -17.38 12.75
C ALA A 183 -1.33 -15.89 12.80
N ALA A 184 -0.15 -15.57 13.32
CA ALA A 184 0.30 -14.19 13.41
C ALA A 184 1.69 -14.04 12.79
N LYS A 185 1.86 -12.98 11.99
CA LYS A 185 3.11 -12.63 11.32
C LYS A 185 3.45 -11.16 11.56
N LEU A 186 4.73 -10.90 11.82
CA LEU A 186 5.31 -9.55 11.77
C LEU A 186 6.24 -9.46 10.56
N LEU A 187 6.08 -8.42 9.76
CA LEU A 187 6.93 -8.15 8.60
C LEU A 187 7.76 -6.90 8.88
N ASP A 188 9.08 -7.05 9.01
CA ASP A 188 10.00 -5.90 9.00
C ASP A 188 10.36 -5.55 7.57
N LEU A 189 9.80 -4.45 7.07
CA LEU A 189 10.04 -4.01 5.71
C LEU A 189 11.28 -3.09 5.65
N PRO A 190 12.10 -3.23 4.60
CA PRO A 190 13.22 -2.34 4.37
C PRO A 190 12.74 -0.89 4.15
N GLY A 191 13.64 0.08 4.33
CA GLY A 191 13.37 1.44 3.89
C GLY A 191 13.17 1.52 2.37
N LEU A 192 12.45 2.53 1.89
CA LEU A 192 12.08 2.72 0.48
C LEU A 192 13.24 2.72 -0.52
N SER A 193 14.48 2.96 -0.09
CA SER A 193 15.67 2.87 -0.94
C SER A 193 15.84 1.49 -1.60
N HIS A 194 15.12 0.46 -1.12
CA HIS A 194 15.33 -0.95 -1.50
C HIS A 194 14.08 -1.67 -2.03
N VAL A 195 12.94 -0.98 -2.18
CA VAL A 195 11.65 -1.61 -2.58
C VAL A 195 11.53 -1.76 -4.12
N GLY A 196 12.48 -1.22 -4.89
CA GLY A 196 12.45 -1.19 -6.35
C GLY A 196 12.82 -2.47 -7.11
N ASP A 197 13.32 -3.52 -6.44
CA ASP A 197 13.83 -4.74 -7.08
C ASP A 197 12.74 -5.79 -7.35
N GLU A 198 12.90 -6.61 -8.39
CA GLU A 198 11.90 -7.59 -8.88
C GLU A 198 11.43 -8.63 -7.82
N GLY A 199 12.15 -8.78 -6.70
CA GLY A 199 11.72 -9.58 -5.54
C GLY A 199 10.52 -9.00 -4.76
N SER A 200 10.18 -7.72 -4.98
CA SER A 200 9.17 -6.97 -4.23
C SER A 200 7.72 -7.36 -4.50
N LEU A 201 7.40 -8.11 -5.57
CA LEU A 201 6.01 -8.52 -5.86
C LEU A 201 5.43 -9.43 -4.76
N SER A 202 6.24 -10.31 -4.19
CA SER A 202 5.83 -11.22 -3.11
C SER A 202 5.57 -10.46 -1.79
N VAL A 203 6.42 -9.48 -1.49
CA VAL A 203 6.33 -8.60 -0.31
C VAL A 203 5.13 -7.66 -0.43
N ILE A 204 4.95 -7.02 -1.60
CA ILE A 204 3.83 -6.12 -1.88
C ILE A 204 2.48 -6.85 -1.80
N LYS A 205 2.40 -8.11 -2.27
CA LYS A 205 1.19 -8.93 -2.10
C LYS A 205 0.85 -9.16 -0.62
N GLN A 206 1.84 -9.49 0.21
CA GLN A 206 1.63 -9.67 1.65
C GLN A 206 1.22 -8.36 2.35
N CYS A 207 1.74 -7.21 1.89
CA CYS A 207 1.37 -5.89 2.43
C CYS A 207 -0.10 -5.52 2.16
N ARG A 208 -0.72 -5.99 1.06
CA ARG A 208 -2.14 -5.74 0.80
C ARG A 208 -3.05 -6.34 1.86
N GLU A 209 -2.64 -7.44 2.46
CA GLU A 209 -3.36 -8.15 3.52
C GLU A 209 -2.85 -7.80 4.92
N ALA A 210 -1.98 -6.79 5.05
CA ALA A 210 -1.41 -6.38 6.33
C ALA A 210 -2.10 -5.15 6.94
N LEU A 211 -2.00 -5.04 8.26
CA LEU A 211 -2.15 -3.79 8.99
C LEU A 211 -0.76 -3.16 9.14
N CYS A 212 -0.62 -1.89 8.78
CA CYS A 212 0.70 -1.26 8.71
C CYS A 212 0.98 -0.40 9.94
N LEU A 213 2.18 -0.52 10.49
CA LEU A 213 2.70 0.30 11.58
C LEU A 213 3.72 1.27 10.99
N VAL A 214 3.35 2.54 10.90
CA VAL A 214 4.13 3.58 10.22
C VAL A 214 4.91 4.38 11.26
N THR A 215 6.23 4.19 11.31
CA THR A 215 7.10 4.84 12.30
C THR A 215 7.70 6.14 11.76
N TYR A 216 7.61 7.20 12.54
CA TYR A 216 8.18 8.52 12.26
C TYR A 216 9.21 8.90 13.33
N ASN A 217 10.36 9.43 12.93
CA ASN A 217 11.39 9.86 13.86
C ASN A 217 11.09 11.26 14.44
N SER A 218 10.61 11.32 15.69
CA SER A 218 10.28 12.60 16.35
C SER A 218 11.50 13.37 16.86
N ALA A 219 12.70 12.78 16.78
CA ALA A 219 13.95 13.45 17.17
C ALA A 219 14.40 14.51 16.14
N GLU A 220 13.85 14.47 14.92
CA GLU A 220 14.23 15.39 13.85
C GLU A 220 13.64 16.78 14.07
N ASN A 221 14.52 17.78 14.15
CA ASN A 221 14.16 19.17 14.47
C ASN A 221 14.31 20.11 13.27
N ASN A 222 14.95 19.67 12.19
CA ASN A 222 15.10 20.45 10.96
C ASN A 222 13.82 20.37 10.13
N GLN A 223 13.23 21.52 9.80
CA GLN A 223 12.00 21.59 9.02
C GLN A 223 12.12 20.98 7.62
N VAL A 224 13.25 21.19 6.93
CA VAL A 224 13.51 20.62 5.60
C VAL A 224 13.58 19.09 5.69
N THR A 225 14.25 18.57 6.71
CA THR A 225 14.30 17.12 6.95
C THR A 225 12.92 16.57 7.34
N GLN A 226 12.13 17.29 8.14
CA GLN A 226 10.77 16.88 8.50
C GLN A 226 9.87 16.75 7.27
N GLU A 227 9.92 17.70 6.34
CA GLU A 227 9.16 17.68 5.09
C GLU A 227 9.59 16.51 4.19
N LYS A 228 10.90 16.23 4.14
CA LYS A 228 11.45 15.06 3.44
C LYS A 228 10.94 13.74 4.04
N LEU A 229 11.01 13.59 5.37
CA LEU A 229 10.55 12.39 6.08
C LEU A 229 9.04 12.17 5.87
N LEU A 230 8.24 13.24 5.88
CA LEU A 230 6.80 13.17 5.59
C LEU A 230 6.54 12.69 4.16
N SER A 231 7.29 13.20 3.18
CA SER A 231 7.18 12.77 1.79
C SER A 231 7.55 11.28 1.63
N GLU A 232 8.59 10.83 2.32
CA GLU A 232 8.99 9.41 2.35
C GLU A 232 7.88 8.52 2.92
N VAL A 233 7.22 8.96 4.00
CA VAL A 233 6.10 8.21 4.59
C VAL A 233 4.92 8.09 3.63
N VAL A 234 4.58 9.14 2.89
CA VAL A 234 3.49 9.08 1.89
C VAL A 234 3.84 8.16 0.73
N GLU A 235 5.09 8.19 0.26
CA GLU A 235 5.56 7.25 -0.76
C GLU A 235 5.45 5.79 -0.27
N GLN A 236 5.75 5.51 1.00
CA GLN A 236 5.57 4.19 1.60
C GLN A 236 4.10 3.76 1.57
N VAL A 237 3.20 4.68 1.90
CA VAL A 237 1.76 4.41 1.87
C VAL A 237 1.31 4.03 0.44
N LYS A 238 1.79 4.78 -0.57
CA LYS A 238 1.52 4.49 -2.00
C LYS A 238 2.07 3.12 -2.43
N GLU A 239 3.29 2.78 -2.02
CA GLU A 239 3.92 1.50 -2.37
C GLU A 239 3.29 0.29 -1.69
N LEU A 240 2.79 0.46 -0.45
CA LEU A 240 2.09 -0.59 0.28
C LEU A 240 0.70 -0.89 -0.29
N LYS A 241 0.17 -0.02 -1.17
CA LYS A 241 -1.11 -0.20 -1.86
C LYS A 241 -2.26 -0.46 -0.88
N ALA A 242 -2.20 0.21 0.27
CA ALA A 242 -3.13 0.00 1.37
C ALA A 242 -3.84 1.32 1.73
N SER A 243 -5.11 1.22 2.12
CA SER A 243 -5.85 2.36 2.68
C SER A 243 -5.15 2.86 3.95
N PRO A 244 -5.00 4.19 4.12
CA PRO A 244 -4.57 4.82 5.36
C PRO A 244 -5.37 4.37 6.59
N ALA A 245 -6.64 3.98 6.43
CA ALA A 245 -7.44 3.45 7.54
C ALA A 245 -6.80 2.20 8.18
N ARG A 246 -6.01 1.43 7.44
CA ARG A 246 -5.30 0.24 7.96
C ARG A 246 -3.95 0.55 8.58
N MET A 247 -3.60 1.83 8.67
CA MET A 247 -2.29 2.28 9.14
C MET A 247 -2.37 2.91 10.53
N LEU A 248 -1.50 2.47 11.43
CA LEU A 248 -1.29 3.09 12.74
C LEU A 248 0.02 3.88 12.69
N PHE A 249 -0.09 5.21 12.79
CA PHE A 249 1.08 6.09 12.75
C PHE A 249 1.68 6.27 14.13
N ILE A 250 3.00 6.10 14.23
CA ILE A 250 3.75 6.07 15.48
C ILE A 250 4.80 7.18 15.41
N LEU A 251 4.59 8.26 16.15
CA LEU A 251 5.61 9.25 16.41
C LEU A 251 6.59 8.67 17.45
N ASN A 252 7.66 8.07 16.95
CA ASN A 252 8.65 7.37 17.76
C ASN A 252 9.72 8.33 18.29
N ARG A 253 10.48 7.92 19.32
CA ARG A 253 11.57 8.69 19.95
C ARG A 253 11.13 9.97 20.66
N VAL A 254 9.94 9.98 21.25
CA VAL A 254 9.42 11.15 22.01
C VAL A 254 10.19 11.40 23.32
N ASP A 255 10.98 10.43 23.77
CA ASP A 255 11.90 10.52 24.90
C ASP A 255 12.95 11.63 24.70
N GLU A 256 13.31 11.96 23.45
CA GLU A 256 14.25 13.04 23.15
C GLU A 256 13.80 14.40 23.68
N PHE A 257 12.50 14.66 23.73
CA PHE A 257 11.95 15.90 24.29
C PHE A 257 12.29 16.04 25.77
N ARG A 258 12.48 14.94 26.52
CA ARG A 258 12.74 14.95 27.97
C ARG A 258 14.06 15.63 28.36
N LYS A 259 14.91 15.93 27.38
CA LYS A 259 16.13 16.74 27.55
C LYS A 259 15.82 18.23 27.71
N ASP A 260 14.62 18.69 27.34
CA ASP A 260 14.19 20.09 27.42
C ASP A 260 13.57 20.43 28.79
N VAL A 261 13.81 21.67 29.26
CA VAL A 261 13.21 22.24 30.48
C VAL A 261 11.68 22.35 30.37
N LYS A 262 11.15 22.65 29.17
CA LYS A 262 9.70 22.80 28.91
C LYS A 262 9.11 21.63 28.12
N TRP A 263 9.70 20.45 28.30
CA TRP A 263 9.41 19.29 27.45
C TRP A 263 7.94 18.92 27.29
N PRO A 264 7.04 18.98 28.29
CA PRO A 264 5.67 18.51 28.07
C PRO A 264 4.96 19.38 27.03
N ARG A 265 5.11 20.71 27.14
CA ARG A 265 4.52 21.67 26.21
C ARG A 265 5.12 21.55 24.81
N ASN A 266 6.43 21.28 24.71
CA ASN A 266 7.11 21.17 23.43
C ASN A 266 6.76 19.87 22.70
N GLU A 267 6.63 18.77 23.45
CA GLU A 267 6.13 17.49 22.94
C GLU A 267 4.69 17.63 22.41
N ASP A 268 3.77 18.22 23.19
CA ASP A 268 2.38 18.40 22.76
C ASP A 268 2.27 19.30 21.53
N ARG A 269 3.00 20.42 21.51
CA ARG A 269 3.03 21.32 20.34
C ARG A 269 3.57 20.62 19.10
N PHE A 270 4.62 19.81 19.26
CA PHE A 270 5.19 19.04 18.15
C PHE A 270 4.19 18.01 17.65
N PHE A 271 3.58 17.24 18.55
CA PHE A 271 2.59 16.23 18.24
C PHE A 271 1.40 16.80 17.46
N ASP A 272 0.83 17.92 17.93
CA ASP A 272 -0.30 18.58 17.25
C ASP A 272 0.07 19.09 15.85
N LYS A 273 1.26 19.71 15.73
CA LYS A 273 1.76 20.20 14.44
C LYS A 273 1.96 19.04 13.47
N MET A 274 2.67 18.00 13.90
CA MET A 274 2.99 16.85 13.05
C MET A 274 1.75 16.07 12.66
N THR A 275 0.78 15.91 13.57
CA THR A 275 -0.51 15.29 13.25
C THR A 275 -1.23 16.02 12.12
N LYS A 276 -1.29 17.35 12.19
CA LYS A 276 -1.89 18.16 11.11
C LYS A 276 -1.10 18.06 9.81
N SER A 277 0.23 18.08 9.87
CA SER A 277 1.08 17.96 8.69
C SER A 277 0.97 16.59 8.01
N ILE A 278 0.94 15.49 8.77
CA ILE A 278 0.75 14.13 8.24
C ILE A 278 -0.61 14.04 7.55
N LYS A 279 -1.69 14.44 8.23
CA LYS A 279 -3.04 14.39 7.66
C LYS A 279 -3.17 15.25 6.41
N ALA A 280 -2.68 16.49 6.43
CA ALA A 280 -2.72 17.38 5.28
C ALA A 280 -1.95 16.81 4.07
N LYS A 281 -0.76 16.24 4.30
CA LYS A 281 0.05 15.68 3.21
C LYS A 281 -0.57 14.41 2.62
N LEU A 282 -1.15 13.55 3.46
CA LEU A 282 -1.90 12.38 3.00
C LEU A 282 -3.13 12.79 2.20
N MET A 283 -3.93 13.75 2.66
CA MET A 283 -5.09 14.26 1.92
C MET A 283 -4.72 14.89 0.58
N GLU A 284 -3.58 15.59 0.51
CA GLU A 284 -3.08 16.20 -0.73
C GLU A 284 -2.65 15.14 -1.76
N GLU A 285 -1.96 14.09 -1.32
CA GLU A 285 -1.34 13.10 -2.21
C GLU A 285 -2.21 11.87 -2.46
N LEU A 286 -3.22 11.63 -1.62
CA LEU A 286 -4.11 10.48 -1.59
C LEU A 286 -5.57 10.92 -1.42
N GLY A 287 -6.07 11.68 -2.39
CA GLY A 287 -7.42 12.24 -2.36
C GLY A 287 -8.53 11.20 -2.17
N GLU A 288 -8.34 9.96 -2.62
CA GLU A 288 -9.26 8.84 -2.45
C GLU A 288 -9.44 8.36 -0.99
N TYR A 289 -8.64 8.89 -0.07
CA TYR A 289 -8.62 8.50 1.33
C TYR A 289 -8.83 9.69 2.27
N VAL A 290 -9.47 10.79 1.85
CA VAL A 290 -9.64 11.97 2.72
C VAL A 290 -10.40 11.62 4.00
N LYS A 291 -11.58 10.97 3.89
CA LYS A 291 -12.34 10.50 5.07
C LYS A 291 -11.56 9.54 5.98
N ASP A 292 -10.83 8.60 5.38
CA ASP A 292 -9.98 7.65 6.11
C ASP A 292 -8.85 8.39 6.85
N THR A 293 -8.29 9.42 6.22
CA THR A 293 -7.19 10.24 6.76
C THR A 293 -7.66 11.17 7.87
N GLU A 294 -8.89 11.70 7.80
CA GLU A 294 -9.48 12.49 8.88
C GLU A 294 -9.55 11.70 10.19
N ASN A 295 -9.89 10.42 10.11
CA ASN A 295 -10.06 9.53 11.25
C ASN A 295 -8.78 8.77 11.65
N LEU A 296 -7.66 9.01 10.95
CA LEU A 296 -6.39 8.34 11.18
C LEU A 296 -5.89 8.49 12.63
N ALA A 297 -5.53 7.36 13.24
CA ALA A 297 -4.93 7.29 14.56
C ALA A 297 -3.41 7.53 14.49
N ILE A 298 -2.93 8.48 15.30
CA ILE A 298 -1.51 8.81 15.46
C ILE A 298 -1.17 8.73 16.94
N VAL A 299 -0.13 7.98 17.30
CA VAL A 299 0.25 7.70 18.69
C VAL A 299 1.70 8.07 18.97
N LYS A 300 1.97 8.44 20.23
CA LYS A 300 3.33 8.68 20.74
C LYS A 300 3.94 7.36 21.19
N LEU A 301 5.23 7.15 20.94
CA LEU A 301 5.96 6.00 21.47
C LEU A 301 7.45 6.32 21.63
N SER A 302 8.09 5.70 22.63
CA SER A 302 9.54 5.58 22.72
C SER A 302 9.92 4.12 22.81
N THR A 303 10.16 3.54 21.63
CA THR A 303 10.20 2.09 21.47
C THR A 303 11.33 1.41 22.24
N LEU A 304 12.53 1.99 22.27
CA LEU A 304 13.65 1.41 23.01
C LEU A 304 13.39 1.40 24.53
N PRO A 305 13.02 2.53 25.18
CA PRO A 305 12.55 2.50 26.57
C PRO A 305 11.41 1.50 26.85
N ALA A 306 10.48 1.34 25.91
CA ALA A 306 9.39 0.36 26.02
C ALA A 306 9.91 -1.09 26.00
N LEU A 307 10.85 -1.42 25.12
CA LEU A 307 11.51 -2.72 25.06
C LEU A 307 12.32 -3.01 26.33
N LEU A 308 13.09 -2.03 26.80
CA LEU A 308 13.88 -2.17 28.04
C LEU A 308 12.97 -2.45 29.24
N ALA A 309 11.80 -1.79 29.33
CA ALA A 309 10.81 -2.08 30.36
C ALA A 309 10.35 -3.54 30.35
N VAL A 310 10.10 -4.10 29.15
CA VAL A 310 9.71 -5.51 28.97
C VAL A 310 10.82 -6.46 29.39
N GLN A 311 12.06 -6.20 28.96
CA GLN A 311 13.22 -7.03 29.30
C GLN A 311 13.52 -7.01 30.80
N ILE A 312 13.50 -5.83 31.43
CA ILE A 312 13.67 -5.65 32.87
C ILE A 312 12.62 -6.45 33.64
N GLU A 313 11.35 -6.35 33.24
CA GLU A 313 10.26 -7.05 33.92
C GLU A 313 10.35 -8.57 33.76
N LYS A 314 10.80 -9.07 32.59
CA LYS A 314 11.04 -10.48 32.31
C LYS A 314 12.24 -11.04 33.09
N ASN A 315 13.32 -10.26 33.22
CA ASN A 315 14.59 -10.73 33.79
C ASN A 315 14.64 -10.61 35.33
N LYS A 316 13.73 -9.86 35.96
CA LYS A 316 13.82 -9.47 37.38
C LYS A 316 13.94 -10.66 38.36
N GLU A 317 13.22 -11.76 38.10
CA GLU A 317 13.23 -12.95 38.96
C GLU A 317 14.47 -13.80 38.66
N LEU A 318 14.74 -14.05 37.38
CA LEU A 318 15.88 -14.87 36.94
C LEU A 318 17.23 -14.34 37.46
N ILE A 319 17.43 -13.02 37.45
CA ILE A 319 18.66 -12.44 37.98
C ILE A 319 18.76 -12.67 39.51
N GLN A 320 17.65 -12.55 40.25
CA GLN A 320 17.65 -12.78 41.69
C GLN A 320 18.00 -14.23 42.01
N ASP A 321 17.47 -15.16 41.22
CA ASP A 321 17.74 -16.60 41.36
C ASP A 321 19.20 -16.91 41.08
N ILE A 322 19.74 -16.43 39.94
CA ILE A 322 21.15 -16.64 39.57
C ILE A 322 22.08 -16.03 40.62
N LEU A 323 21.84 -14.79 41.06
CA LEU A 323 22.66 -14.15 42.10
C LEU A 323 22.58 -14.89 43.45
N GLY A 324 21.47 -15.56 43.74
CA GLY A 324 21.31 -16.41 44.92
C GLY A 324 22.08 -17.73 44.86
N GLU A 325 22.32 -18.26 43.66
CA GLU A 325 23.09 -19.49 43.41
C GLU A 325 24.60 -19.24 43.35
N LEU A 326 25.02 -18.04 42.93
CA LEU A 326 26.43 -17.72 42.71
C LEU A 326 27.21 -17.50 44.02
N PRO A 327 28.53 -17.78 44.03
CA PRO A 327 29.38 -17.45 45.16
C PRO A 327 29.34 -15.96 45.48
N SER A 328 29.37 -15.60 46.77
CA SER A 328 29.32 -14.21 47.25
C SER A 328 30.51 -13.33 46.81
N ILE A 329 31.54 -13.94 46.23
CA ILE A 329 32.75 -13.26 45.74
C ILE A 329 32.76 -13.40 44.22
N GLU A 330 32.61 -12.29 43.50
CA GLU A 330 32.53 -12.27 42.02
C GLU A 330 33.78 -12.85 41.31
N ASP A 331 34.95 -12.76 41.95
CA ASP A 331 36.19 -13.38 41.46
C ASP A 331 36.12 -14.91 41.36
N LYS A 332 35.13 -15.54 42.01
CA LYS A 332 34.88 -16.98 41.93
C LYS A 332 33.85 -17.37 40.89
N TRP A 333 33.23 -16.40 40.22
CA TRP A 333 32.27 -16.67 39.14
C TRP A 333 33.00 -17.21 37.92
N SER A 334 32.42 -18.21 37.26
CA SER A 334 32.96 -18.66 35.98
C SER A 334 32.77 -17.59 34.90
N SER A 335 33.50 -17.70 33.78
CA SER A 335 33.28 -16.85 32.61
C SER A 335 31.84 -16.95 32.09
N HIS A 336 31.25 -18.14 32.18
CA HIS A 336 29.87 -18.40 31.79
C HIS A 336 28.87 -17.67 32.70
N ASP A 337 29.09 -17.67 34.02
CA ASP A 337 28.21 -17.00 34.99
C ASP A 337 28.23 -15.48 34.81
N ARG A 338 29.43 -14.91 34.59
CA ARG A 338 29.60 -13.48 34.30
C ARG A 338 28.85 -13.08 33.05
N SER A 339 29.09 -13.79 31.94
CA SER A 339 28.41 -13.54 30.67
C SER A 339 26.88 -13.61 30.80
N ARG A 340 26.34 -14.59 31.55
CA ARG A 340 24.89 -14.70 31.80
C ARG A 340 24.33 -13.50 32.56
N ILE A 341 25.02 -13.05 33.61
CA ILE A 341 24.59 -11.90 34.41
C ILE A 341 24.69 -10.60 33.60
N ASP A 342 25.79 -10.40 32.86
CA ASP A 342 26.02 -9.20 32.05
C ASP A 342 24.91 -9.02 31.00
N VAL A 343 24.54 -10.10 30.30
CA VAL A 343 23.42 -10.08 29.33
C VAL A 343 22.10 -9.68 30.00
N LEU A 344 21.81 -10.21 31.19
CA LEU A 344 20.56 -9.91 31.89
C LEU A 344 20.53 -8.49 32.48
N LEU A 345 21.68 -7.93 32.84
CA LEU A 345 21.82 -6.58 33.41
C LEU A 345 21.94 -5.47 32.35
N LYS A 346 22.34 -5.80 31.13
CA LYS A 346 22.46 -4.87 30.00
C LYS A 346 21.29 -3.88 29.86
N PRO A 347 19.99 -4.26 30.03
CA PRO A 347 18.90 -3.31 29.97
C PRO A 347 18.99 -2.17 31.01
N TYR A 348 19.49 -2.46 32.21
CA TYR A 348 19.64 -1.45 33.27
C TYR A 348 20.79 -0.50 32.98
N GLU A 349 21.90 -1.01 32.43
CA GLU A 349 23.04 -0.21 32.00
C GLU A 349 22.62 0.81 30.93
N ILE A 350 21.89 0.35 29.91
CA ILE A 350 21.34 1.23 28.86
C ILE A 350 20.41 2.29 29.46
N VAL A 351 19.59 1.93 30.45
CA VAL A 351 18.72 2.89 31.13
C VAL A 351 19.53 3.94 31.89
N ASP A 352 20.58 3.57 32.62
CA ASP A 352 21.38 4.54 33.36
C ASP A 352 22.18 5.46 32.43
N ASP A 353 22.71 4.93 31.33
CA ASP A 353 23.53 5.68 30.37
C ASP A 353 22.70 6.66 29.53
N TYR A 354 21.53 6.23 29.04
CA TYR A 354 20.79 6.96 28.01
C TYR A 354 19.42 7.48 28.47
N PHE A 355 18.78 6.82 29.43
CA PHE A 355 17.37 7.06 29.78
C PHE A 355 17.12 7.42 31.24
N LYS A 356 18.17 7.74 32.00
CA LYS A 356 18.09 8.24 33.39
C LYS A 356 17.10 9.39 33.59
N PRO A 357 16.94 10.36 32.65
CA PRO A 357 15.91 11.38 32.76
C PRO A 357 14.46 10.84 32.85
N LEU A 358 14.17 9.69 32.22
CA LEU A 358 12.84 9.07 32.23
C LEU A 358 12.50 8.54 33.63
N ILE A 359 13.48 8.00 34.35
CA ILE A 359 13.29 7.41 35.68
C ILE A 359 13.67 8.35 36.83
N LYS A 360 13.90 9.64 36.56
CA LYS A 360 14.43 10.63 37.52
C LYS A 360 13.65 10.69 38.84
N ASN A 361 12.34 10.44 38.80
CA ASN A 361 11.47 10.49 39.98
C ASN A 361 11.75 9.36 40.99
N ILE A 362 12.31 8.25 40.54
CA ILE A 362 12.61 7.07 41.38
C ILE A 362 14.12 6.87 41.60
N VAL A 363 14.99 7.45 40.75
CA VAL A 363 16.47 7.32 40.79
C VAL A 363 17.08 7.61 42.16
N LYS A 364 16.55 8.58 42.92
CA LYS A 364 17.09 8.94 44.25
C LYS A 364 17.00 7.80 45.28
N SER A 365 16.20 6.77 45.02
CA SER A 365 15.95 5.62 45.90
C SER A 365 16.59 4.32 45.42
N LEU A 366 17.37 4.37 44.33
CA LEU A 366 17.98 3.20 43.71
C LEU A 366 19.46 3.07 44.12
N PRO A 367 19.96 1.84 44.37
CA PRO A 367 21.39 1.56 44.47
C PRO A 367 22.15 1.97 43.21
N PRO A 368 23.47 2.26 43.31
CA PRO A 368 24.30 2.60 42.16
C PRO A 368 24.55 1.40 41.23
N ASP A 369 24.67 0.20 41.78
CA ASP A 369 24.92 -1.03 41.03
C ASP A 369 23.58 -1.73 40.70
N PRO A 370 23.30 -2.02 39.41
CA PRO A 370 22.12 -2.80 39.02
C PRO A 370 21.98 -4.16 39.71
N LYS A 371 23.09 -4.79 40.13
CA LYS A 371 23.10 -6.07 40.86
C LYS A 371 22.40 -5.97 42.21
N ASP A 372 22.51 -4.82 42.86
CA ASP A 372 21.96 -4.55 44.19
C ASP A 372 20.45 -4.23 44.18
N LEU A 373 19.85 -4.09 42.98
CA LEU A 373 18.43 -3.79 42.86
C LEU A 373 17.56 -4.96 43.34
N SER A 374 16.64 -4.71 44.26
CA SER A 374 15.59 -5.66 44.63
C SER A 374 14.55 -5.84 43.52
N ILE A 375 13.83 -6.98 43.51
CA ILE A 375 12.72 -7.25 42.57
C ILE A 375 11.71 -6.08 42.53
N LYS A 376 11.36 -5.52 43.69
CA LYS A 376 10.43 -4.38 43.79
C LYS A 376 10.95 -3.13 43.08
N GLN A 377 12.24 -2.82 43.24
CA GLN A 377 12.88 -1.68 42.56
C GLN A 377 12.95 -1.91 41.05
N ARG A 378 13.25 -3.14 40.62
CA ARG A 378 13.28 -3.52 39.20
C ARG A 378 11.92 -3.36 38.54
N SER A 379 10.85 -3.84 39.18
CA SER A 379 9.48 -3.63 38.67
C SER A 379 9.07 -2.16 38.67
N LEU A 380 9.53 -1.36 39.64
CA LEU A 380 9.28 0.09 39.63
C LEU A 380 9.97 0.79 38.45
N ILE A 381 11.20 0.42 38.12
CA ILE A 381 11.93 0.92 36.93
C ILE A 381 11.17 0.55 35.66
N ALA A 382 10.77 -0.73 35.51
CA ALA A 382 10.00 -1.18 34.36
C ALA A 382 8.68 -0.41 34.22
N GLN A 383 7.95 -0.21 35.32
CA GLN A 383 6.68 0.51 35.32
C GLN A 383 6.85 1.98 34.90
N GLU A 384 7.84 2.68 35.45
CA GLU A 384 8.11 4.08 35.09
C GLU A 384 8.53 4.19 33.62
N LEU A 385 9.41 3.31 33.14
CA LEU A 385 9.80 3.29 31.72
C LEU A 385 8.59 3.02 30.82
N ARG A 386 7.72 2.07 31.18
CA ARG A 386 6.49 1.76 30.42
C ARG A 386 5.54 2.96 30.34
N GLN A 387 5.43 3.73 31.41
CA GLN A 387 4.61 4.94 31.44
C GLN A 387 5.24 6.06 30.61
N GLN A 388 6.52 6.36 30.83
CA GLN A 388 7.21 7.48 30.17
C GLN A 388 7.44 7.25 28.68
N SER A 389 7.47 5.99 28.26
CA SER A 389 7.61 5.59 26.85
C SER A 389 6.29 5.58 26.07
N TYR A 390 5.15 5.82 26.73
CA TYR A 390 3.81 5.66 26.15
C TYR A 390 3.48 4.23 25.68
N ALA A 391 4.22 3.22 26.12
CA ALA A 391 4.06 1.83 25.67
C ALA A 391 2.63 1.30 25.91
N GLN A 392 2.04 1.57 27.07
CA GLN A 392 0.68 1.12 27.38
C GLN A 392 -0.37 1.81 26.49
N VAL A 393 -0.15 3.09 26.16
CA VAL A 393 -1.06 3.84 25.27
C VAL A 393 -0.98 3.25 23.87
N PHE A 394 0.23 2.98 23.37
CA PHE A 394 0.44 2.33 22.08
C PHE A 394 -0.21 0.93 22.01
N GLU A 395 0.01 0.08 23.01
CA GLU A 395 -0.56 -1.28 23.06
C GLU A 395 -2.10 -1.25 23.02
N GLU A 396 -2.75 -0.32 23.72
CA GLU A 396 -4.21 -0.15 23.69
C GLU A 396 -4.70 0.29 22.30
N HIS A 397 -4.03 1.26 21.67
CA HIS A 397 -4.40 1.71 20.32
C HIS A 397 -4.16 0.61 19.29
N LEU A 398 -3.07 -0.17 19.41
CA LEU A 398 -2.81 -1.31 18.54
C LEU A 398 -3.90 -2.37 18.68
N LYS A 399 -4.33 -2.66 19.91
CA LYS A 399 -5.43 -3.59 20.19
C LYS A 399 -6.74 -3.13 19.53
N ILE A 400 -7.09 -1.85 19.68
CA ILE A 400 -8.29 -1.25 19.05
C ILE A 400 -8.19 -1.32 17.53
N HIS A 401 -7.04 -0.93 16.97
CA HIS A 401 -6.78 -0.93 15.52
C HIS A 401 -6.93 -2.33 14.92
N ILE A 402 -6.34 -3.34 15.57
CA ILE A 402 -6.46 -4.74 15.12
C ILE A 402 -7.91 -5.21 15.23
N ALA A 403 -8.58 -4.92 16.36
CA ALA A 403 -9.97 -5.35 16.56
C ALA A 403 -10.92 -4.79 15.50
N GLU A 404 -10.71 -3.54 15.08
CA GLU A 404 -11.53 -2.87 14.07
C GLU A 404 -11.24 -3.35 12.65
N HIS A 405 -9.97 -3.41 12.25
CA HIS A 405 -9.60 -3.55 10.83
C HIS A 405 -9.33 -4.99 10.40
N PHE A 406 -8.95 -5.89 11.32
CA PHE A 406 -8.65 -7.28 10.98
C PHE A 406 -9.86 -8.06 10.43
N PRO A 407 -11.06 -8.02 11.05
CA PRO A 407 -12.23 -8.70 10.50
C PRO A 407 -12.66 -8.13 9.14
N LYS A 408 -12.59 -6.80 8.98
CA LYS A 408 -12.94 -6.10 7.73
C LYS A 408 -12.05 -6.49 6.55
N LEU A 409 -10.84 -6.98 6.83
CA LEU A 409 -9.87 -7.39 5.82
C LEU A 409 -10.08 -8.84 5.37
N VAL A 410 -10.33 -9.75 6.32
CA VAL A 410 -10.32 -11.20 6.08
C VAL A 410 -11.71 -11.75 5.71
N ILE A 411 -12.75 -11.35 6.43
CA ILE A 411 -14.09 -11.96 6.34
C ILE A 411 -14.74 -11.77 4.96
N PRO A 412 -14.74 -10.57 4.34
CA PRO A 412 -15.37 -10.39 3.03
C PRO A 412 -14.81 -11.34 1.97
N GLN A 413 -13.49 -11.53 1.95
CA GLN A 413 -12.83 -12.38 0.96
C GLN A 413 -13.17 -13.87 1.16
N ALA A 414 -13.26 -14.33 2.40
CA ALA A 414 -13.65 -15.69 2.73
C ALA A 414 -15.11 -15.98 2.32
N ILE A 415 -16.01 -15.02 2.59
CA ILE A 415 -17.42 -15.12 2.19
C ILE A 415 -17.58 -15.13 0.68
N GLU A 416 -16.86 -14.26 -0.04
CA GLU A 416 -16.92 -14.22 -1.50
C GLU A 416 -16.49 -15.56 -2.11
N ARG A 417 -15.36 -16.13 -1.63
CA ARG A 417 -14.92 -17.47 -2.06
C ARG A 417 -15.96 -18.56 -1.79
N PHE A 418 -16.66 -18.49 -0.66
CA PHE A 418 -17.74 -19.41 -0.32
C PHE A 418 -18.96 -19.25 -1.26
N ASN A 419 -19.36 -18.01 -1.54
CA ASN A 419 -20.50 -17.71 -2.40
C ASN A 419 -20.26 -18.17 -3.84
N VAL A 420 -19.08 -17.89 -4.39
CA VAL A 420 -18.65 -18.37 -5.71
C VAL A 420 -18.62 -19.89 -5.78
N ALA A 421 -18.07 -20.55 -4.75
CA ALA A 421 -17.93 -22.00 -4.75
C ALA A 421 -19.25 -22.77 -4.58
N ALA A 422 -20.22 -22.24 -3.83
CA ALA A 422 -21.48 -22.94 -3.55
C ALA A 422 -22.68 -22.04 -3.24
N GLY A 423 -22.48 -20.97 -2.45
CA GLY A 423 -23.59 -20.20 -1.88
C GLY A 423 -24.55 -19.62 -2.93
N ASN A 424 -24.00 -19.09 -4.03
CA ASN A 424 -24.77 -18.53 -5.14
C ASN A 424 -25.60 -19.62 -5.84
N SER A 425 -24.98 -20.76 -6.17
CA SER A 425 -25.63 -21.86 -6.88
C SER A 425 -26.78 -22.47 -6.08
N ILE A 426 -26.66 -22.57 -4.76
CA ILE A 426 -27.73 -23.10 -3.89
C ILE A 426 -28.92 -22.15 -3.82
N ALA A 427 -28.65 -20.86 -3.56
CA ALA A 427 -29.71 -19.85 -3.51
C ALA A 427 -30.47 -19.79 -4.85
N GLN A 428 -29.74 -19.85 -5.96
CA GLN A 428 -30.31 -19.89 -7.30
C GLN A 428 -31.11 -21.19 -7.53
N TRP A 429 -30.53 -22.37 -7.27
CA TRP A 429 -31.19 -23.64 -7.53
C TRP A 429 -32.48 -23.80 -6.73
N ALA A 430 -32.48 -23.46 -5.45
CA ALA A 430 -33.65 -23.63 -4.58
C ALA A 430 -34.85 -22.81 -5.07
N VAL A 431 -34.63 -21.54 -5.40
CA VAL A 431 -35.69 -20.63 -5.85
C VAL A 431 -36.14 -20.97 -7.27
N GLN A 432 -35.20 -21.19 -8.18
CA GLN A 432 -35.54 -21.52 -9.57
C GLN A 432 -36.34 -22.83 -9.64
N THR A 433 -35.86 -23.91 -9.01
CA THR A 433 -36.49 -25.24 -9.08
C THR A 433 -37.90 -25.24 -8.52
N THR A 434 -38.11 -24.62 -7.36
CA THR A 434 -39.47 -24.53 -6.76
C THR A 434 -40.41 -23.67 -7.60
N THR A 435 -39.90 -22.59 -8.21
CA THR A 435 -40.70 -21.72 -9.08
C THR A 435 -41.09 -22.43 -10.37
N VAL A 436 -40.16 -23.11 -11.04
CA VAL A 436 -40.49 -23.78 -12.31
C VAL A 436 -41.48 -24.91 -12.12
N ILE A 437 -41.40 -25.63 -10.99
CA ILE A 437 -42.35 -26.71 -10.67
C ILE A 437 -43.77 -26.16 -10.46
N LEU A 438 -43.90 -25.03 -9.75
CA LEU A 438 -45.20 -24.36 -9.60
C LEU A 438 -45.81 -23.91 -10.93
N ASN A 439 -45.00 -23.80 -11.98
CA ASN A 439 -45.41 -23.37 -13.33
C ASN A 439 -45.30 -24.51 -14.37
N SER A 440 -45.24 -25.78 -13.97
CA SER A 440 -45.06 -26.90 -14.90
C SER A 440 -46.33 -27.33 -15.66
N SER A 441 -47.52 -26.86 -15.24
CA SER A 441 -48.78 -27.17 -15.93
C SER A 441 -48.81 -26.51 -17.32
N GLU A 442 -49.52 -27.08 -18.30
CA GLU A 442 -49.50 -26.54 -19.68
C GLU A 442 -49.86 -25.04 -19.73
N GLU A 443 -50.93 -24.62 -19.04
CA GLU A 443 -51.37 -23.23 -19.02
C GLU A 443 -50.44 -22.30 -18.24
N ASP A 444 -49.83 -22.77 -17.15
CA ASP A 444 -48.86 -21.98 -16.38
C ASP A 444 -47.51 -21.89 -17.12
N TYR A 445 -47.09 -22.97 -17.79
CA TYR A 445 -45.85 -23.05 -18.56
C TYR A 445 -45.86 -22.05 -19.71
N GLN A 446 -46.93 -22.01 -20.51
CA GLN A 446 -47.03 -21.04 -21.61
C GLN A 446 -46.99 -19.60 -21.07
N ARG A 447 -47.69 -19.33 -19.95
CA ARG A 447 -47.63 -18.03 -19.28
C ARG A 447 -46.23 -17.69 -18.76
N GLU A 448 -45.52 -18.66 -18.21
CA GLU A 448 -44.16 -18.45 -17.68
C GLU A 448 -43.14 -18.29 -18.80
N ILE A 449 -43.31 -18.94 -19.96
CA ILE A 449 -42.48 -18.71 -21.16
C ILE A 449 -42.68 -17.30 -21.73
N GLU A 450 -43.93 -16.84 -21.80
CA GLU A 450 -44.25 -15.46 -22.17
C GLU A 450 -43.64 -14.47 -21.18
N ARG A 451 -43.78 -14.74 -19.87
CA ARG A 451 -43.18 -13.93 -18.80
C ARG A 451 -41.66 -13.92 -18.90
N LEU A 452 -41.00 -15.05 -19.14
CA LEU A 452 -39.56 -15.16 -19.30
C LEU A 452 -39.06 -14.32 -20.49
N SER A 453 -39.83 -14.31 -21.59
CA SER A 453 -39.53 -13.47 -22.75
C SER A 453 -39.63 -11.97 -22.42
N GLN A 454 -40.63 -11.57 -21.61
CA GLN A 454 -40.77 -10.20 -21.11
C GLN A 454 -39.62 -9.84 -20.16
N ILE A 455 -39.29 -10.72 -19.20
CA ILE A 455 -38.18 -10.55 -18.27
C ILE A 455 -36.87 -10.35 -19.03
N LYS A 456 -36.60 -11.21 -20.03
CA LYS A 456 -35.41 -11.06 -20.88
C LYS A 456 -35.38 -9.69 -21.57
N SER A 457 -36.47 -9.28 -22.20
CA SER A 457 -36.52 -7.96 -22.85
C SER A 457 -36.32 -6.80 -21.87
N SER A 458 -36.86 -6.90 -20.65
CA SER A 458 -36.71 -5.89 -19.60
C SER A 458 -35.29 -5.83 -19.05
N LEU A 459 -34.67 -6.99 -18.82
CA LEU A 459 -33.26 -7.09 -18.39
C LEU A 459 -32.32 -6.55 -19.48
N ASP A 460 -32.48 -6.98 -20.73
CA ASP A 460 -31.65 -6.50 -21.85
C ASP A 460 -31.77 -4.97 -22.01
N HIS A 461 -32.97 -4.41 -21.81
CA HIS A 461 -33.17 -2.96 -21.80
C HIS A 461 -32.49 -2.28 -20.61
N PHE A 462 -32.67 -2.83 -19.40
CA PHE A 462 -32.09 -2.30 -18.17
C PHE A 462 -30.56 -2.28 -18.21
N LEU A 463 -29.93 -3.40 -18.59
CA LEU A 463 -28.47 -3.51 -18.72
C LEU A 463 -27.96 -2.53 -19.79
N LYS A 464 -28.59 -2.48 -20.96
CA LYS A 464 -28.20 -1.56 -22.03
C LYS A 464 -28.25 -0.09 -21.61
N VAL A 465 -29.27 0.31 -20.84
CA VAL A 465 -29.38 1.68 -20.31
C VAL A 465 -28.30 1.93 -19.25
N SER A 466 -28.08 0.99 -18.35
CA SER A 466 -27.10 1.08 -17.27
C SER A 466 -25.66 1.19 -17.81
N ASP A 467 -25.31 0.35 -18.79
CA ASP A 467 -24.03 0.40 -19.50
C ASP A 467 -23.82 1.74 -20.20
N ALA A 468 -24.87 2.24 -20.88
CA ALA A 468 -24.80 3.50 -21.58
C ALA A 468 -24.55 4.67 -20.61
N ASN A 469 -25.16 4.62 -19.42
CA ASN A 469 -24.95 5.63 -18.39
C ASN A 469 -23.52 5.61 -17.82
N LEU A 470 -22.95 4.42 -17.60
CA LEU A 470 -21.55 4.28 -17.17
C LEU A 470 -20.57 4.74 -18.26
N ARG A 471 -20.84 4.39 -19.51
CA ARG A 471 -19.91 4.55 -20.64
C ARG A 471 -19.89 5.96 -21.24
N LYS A 472 -21.04 6.62 -21.35
CA LYS A 472 -21.22 7.90 -22.06
C LYS A 472 -20.32 9.04 -21.57
N PRO A 473 -20.04 9.22 -20.26
CA PRO A 473 -19.11 10.25 -19.79
C PRO A 473 -17.72 10.11 -20.42
N PHE A 474 -17.21 8.87 -20.48
CA PHE A 474 -15.89 8.55 -21.01
C PHE A 474 -15.82 8.69 -22.55
N GLU A 475 -16.88 8.35 -23.27
CA GLU A 475 -16.95 8.56 -24.73
C GLU A 475 -16.90 10.04 -25.11
N LYS A 476 -17.62 10.90 -24.36
CA LYS A 476 -17.61 12.36 -24.56
C LYS A 476 -16.21 12.94 -24.36
N ILE A 477 -15.44 12.41 -23.40
CA ILE A 477 -14.05 12.83 -23.16
C ILE A 477 -13.15 12.34 -24.28
N ASN A 478 -13.31 11.09 -24.73
CA ASN A 478 -12.52 10.54 -25.83
C ASN A 478 -12.63 11.43 -27.08
N GLN A 479 -13.86 11.79 -27.46
CA GLN A 479 -14.10 12.70 -28.59
C GLN A 479 -13.41 14.05 -28.40
N LYS A 480 -13.51 14.66 -27.22
CA LYS A 480 -12.85 15.95 -26.94
C LYS A 480 -11.33 15.86 -26.94
N CYS A 481 -10.76 14.72 -26.54
CA CYS A 481 -9.32 14.47 -26.65
C CYS A 481 -8.89 14.44 -28.12
N GLU A 482 -9.66 13.80 -29.00
CA GLU A 482 -9.41 13.81 -30.45
C GLU A 482 -9.52 15.21 -31.07
N GLU A 483 -10.53 16.00 -30.66
CA GLU A 483 -10.68 17.39 -31.07
C GLU A 483 -9.51 18.26 -30.61
N TYR A 484 -8.97 18.02 -29.40
CA TYR A 484 -7.82 18.76 -28.88
C TYR A 484 -6.53 18.39 -29.61
N LEU A 485 -6.27 17.10 -29.81
CA LEU A 485 -5.12 16.57 -30.56
C LEU A 485 -5.12 17.07 -32.01
N SER A 486 -6.29 17.21 -32.61
CA SER A 486 -6.46 17.77 -33.96
C SER A 486 -6.54 19.31 -34.00
N GLN A 487 -6.27 19.99 -32.88
CA GLN A 487 -6.25 21.45 -32.73
C GLN A 487 -7.60 22.16 -33.04
N GLN A 488 -8.72 21.42 -32.97
CA GLN A 488 -10.06 21.93 -33.21
C GLN A 488 -10.68 22.62 -31.98
N THR A 489 -10.12 22.38 -30.80
CA THR A 489 -10.52 23.03 -29.55
C THR A 489 -9.33 23.47 -28.71
N LYS A 490 -9.55 24.44 -27.83
CA LYS A 490 -8.57 24.90 -26.81
C LYS A 490 -8.95 24.46 -25.39
N ALA A 491 -10.08 23.79 -25.22
CA ALA A 491 -10.52 23.32 -23.91
C ALA A 491 -9.55 22.25 -23.40
N ASP A 492 -9.10 22.36 -22.14
CA ASP A 492 -8.26 21.35 -21.50
C ASP A 492 -9.08 20.05 -21.32
N PRO A 493 -8.73 18.95 -22.02
CA PRO A 493 -9.46 17.70 -21.90
C PRO A 493 -9.50 17.13 -20.48
N LEU A 494 -8.49 17.45 -19.64
CA LEU A 494 -8.50 17.01 -18.24
C LEU A 494 -9.57 17.71 -17.41
N SER A 495 -9.82 19.00 -17.64
CA SER A 495 -10.91 19.71 -16.96
C SER A 495 -12.24 19.00 -17.20
N VAL A 496 -12.43 18.52 -18.43
CA VAL A 496 -13.64 17.78 -18.80
C VAL A 496 -13.68 16.39 -18.16
N LEU A 497 -12.54 15.68 -18.08
CA LEU A 497 -12.48 14.42 -17.34
C LEU A 497 -12.82 14.62 -15.87
N THR A 498 -12.26 15.66 -15.25
CA THR A 498 -12.51 16.00 -13.84
C THR A 498 -13.98 16.30 -13.61
N GLU A 499 -14.60 17.13 -14.46
CA GLU A 499 -16.03 17.42 -14.43
C GLU A 499 -16.87 16.15 -14.57
N ALA A 500 -16.56 15.28 -15.55
CA ALA A 500 -17.32 14.06 -15.80
C ALA A 500 -17.21 13.05 -14.66
N ILE A 501 -16.03 12.85 -14.08
CA ILE A 501 -15.85 11.99 -12.90
C ILE A 501 -16.59 12.58 -11.71
N THR A 502 -16.51 13.90 -11.52
CA THR A 502 -17.24 14.59 -10.44
C THR A 502 -18.75 14.44 -10.61
N GLU A 503 -19.29 14.62 -11.82
CA GLU A 503 -20.70 14.38 -12.13
C GLU A 503 -21.12 12.93 -11.84
N LEU A 504 -20.26 11.96 -12.19
CA LEU A 504 -20.49 10.55 -11.91
C LEU A 504 -20.60 10.31 -10.40
N GLN A 505 -19.71 10.89 -9.59
CA GLN A 505 -19.73 10.80 -8.12
C GLN A 505 -20.98 11.40 -7.46
N PHE A 506 -21.82 12.15 -8.18
CA PHE A 506 -23.09 12.67 -7.67
C PHE A 506 -24.31 12.03 -8.34
N THR A 507 -24.11 10.97 -9.11
CA THR A 507 -25.17 10.27 -9.85
C THR A 507 -25.37 8.87 -9.30
N GLU A 508 -26.61 8.49 -8.96
CA GLU A 508 -26.93 7.12 -8.54
C GLU A 508 -26.61 6.11 -9.66
N PRO A 509 -25.94 4.98 -9.37
CA PRO A 509 -25.59 4.42 -8.04
C PRO A 509 -24.23 4.85 -7.48
N TYR A 510 -23.47 5.67 -8.18
CA TYR A 510 -22.05 5.95 -7.90
C TYR A 510 -21.83 6.99 -6.80
N ASN A 511 -22.89 7.55 -6.25
CA ASN A 511 -22.85 8.53 -5.17
C ASN A 511 -22.18 8.00 -3.89
N ASP A 512 -22.18 6.69 -3.68
CA ASP A 512 -21.57 6.06 -2.50
C ASP A 512 -20.06 5.81 -2.67
N ILE A 513 -19.53 5.94 -3.89
CA ILE A 513 -18.09 5.78 -4.19
C ILE A 513 -17.31 7.04 -3.79
N GLU A 514 -17.95 8.21 -3.89
CA GLU A 514 -17.39 9.50 -3.49
C GLU A 514 -15.96 9.72 -4.02
N GLU A 515 -15.01 10.05 -3.14
CA GLU A 515 -13.63 10.41 -3.41
C GLU A 515 -12.80 9.26 -4.03
N LYS A 516 -13.29 8.01 -4.02
CA LYS A 516 -12.52 6.85 -4.52
C LYS A 516 -12.18 6.93 -6.01
N LEU A 517 -12.88 7.75 -6.79
CA LEU A 517 -12.61 7.96 -8.22
C LEU A 517 -11.57 9.04 -8.54
N ILE A 518 -11.09 9.80 -7.55
CA ILE A 518 -10.07 10.86 -7.74
C ILE A 518 -8.83 10.40 -8.52
N PRO A 519 -8.29 9.18 -8.30
CA PRO A 519 -7.11 8.71 -9.02
C PRO A 519 -7.25 8.70 -10.54
N LEU A 520 -8.47 8.64 -11.08
CA LEU A 520 -8.71 8.63 -12.53
C LEU A 520 -8.28 9.94 -13.22
N TYR A 521 -8.16 11.04 -12.47
CA TYR A 521 -7.74 12.34 -13.02
C TYR A 521 -6.57 12.99 -12.28
N ASP A 522 -6.28 12.64 -11.02
CA ASP A 522 -5.20 13.29 -10.25
C ASP A 522 -3.78 12.84 -10.65
N TRP A 523 -3.64 11.72 -11.36
CA TRP A 523 -2.34 11.18 -11.79
C TRP A 523 -1.47 12.21 -12.55
N ARG A 524 -2.07 13.13 -13.32
CA ARG A 524 -1.34 14.22 -13.99
C ARG A 524 -0.62 15.12 -13.00
N ASN A 525 -1.29 15.48 -11.91
CA ASN A 525 -0.71 16.36 -10.89
C ASN A 525 0.47 15.66 -10.21
N ALA A 526 0.35 14.36 -9.93
CA ALA A 526 1.45 13.57 -9.38
C ALA A 526 2.68 13.54 -10.31
N LEU A 527 2.48 13.29 -11.62
CA LEU A 527 3.57 13.35 -12.60
C LEU A 527 4.21 14.74 -12.69
N GLY A 528 3.37 15.79 -12.73
CA GLY A 528 3.82 17.19 -12.75
C GLY A 528 4.67 17.57 -11.53
N ARG A 529 4.19 17.21 -10.32
CA ARG A 529 4.95 17.40 -9.07
C ARG A 529 6.29 16.67 -9.10
N GLY A 530 6.30 15.43 -9.59
CA GLY A 530 7.52 14.62 -9.71
C GLY A 530 8.60 15.29 -10.57
N VAL A 531 8.21 15.82 -11.74
CA VAL A 531 9.12 16.58 -12.62
C VAL A 531 9.58 17.86 -11.96
N ASP A 532 8.65 18.64 -11.40
CA ASP A 532 8.95 19.93 -10.78
C ASP A 532 9.98 19.79 -9.66
N GLN A 533 9.85 18.77 -8.80
CA GLN A 533 10.79 18.50 -7.71
C GLN A 533 12.21 18.14 -8.19
N ILE A 534 12.35 17.34 -9.26
CA ILE A 534 13.68 17.01 -9.84
C ILE A 534 14.33 18.27 -10.40
N LEU A 535 13.54 19.01 -11.18
CA LEU A 535 13.95 20.19 -11.90
C LEU A 535 14.36 21.33 -10.94
N GLU A 536 13.59 21.55 -9.87
CA GLU A 536 13.92 22.52 -8.82
C GLU A 536 15.20 22.15 -8.08
N ALA A 537 15.41 20.87 -7.71
CA ALA A 537 16.64 20.44 -7.05
C ALA A 537 17.91 20.68 -7.90
N VAL A 538 17.78 20.50 -9.22
CA VAL A 538 18.86 20.77 -10.18
C VAL A 538 19.11 22.27 -10.31
N ALA A 539 18.05 23.07 -10.44
CA ALA A 539 18.15 24.52 -10.50
C ALA A 539 18.80 25.10 -9.23
N GLU A 540 18.35 24.65 -8.05
CA GLU A 540 18.93 25.04 -6.77
C GLU A 540 20.42 24.70 -6.68
N SER A 541 20.81 23.52 -7.17
CA SER A 541 22.22 23.09 -7.14
C SER A 541 23.12 24.05 -7.92
N LEU A 542 22.67 24.48 -9.10
CA LEU A 542 23.40 25.41 -9.97
C LEU A 542 23.37 26.83 -9.43
N GLU A 543 22.22 27.30 -8.93
CA GLU A 543 22.07 28.65 -8.38
C GLU A 543 22.84 28.86 -7.08
N LYS A 544 22.94 27.83 -6.23
CA LYS A 544 23.70 27.87 -4.97
C LYS A 544 25.18 27.52 -5.18
N GLY A 545 25.53 26.91 -6.33
CA GLY A 545 26.88 26.45 -6.64
C GLY A 545 27.31 25.22 -5.83
N ILE A 546 26.35 24.47 -5.28
CA ILE A 546 26.58 23.28 -4.44
C ILE A 546 25.63 22.19 -4.94
N VAL A 547 26.16 21.03 -5.31
CA VAL A 547 25.34 19.90 -5.80
C VAL A 547 24.54 19.31 -4.63
N THR A 548 23.20 19.34 -4.73
CA THR A 548 22.27 18.80 -3.74
C THR A 548 21.14 18.03 -4.42
N LEU A 549 21.26 16.70 -4.51
CA LEU A 549 20.26 15.81 -5.13
C LEU A 549 19.60 14.85 -4.13
N ASP A 550 19.35 15.32 -2.90
CA ASP A 550 18.85 14.48 -1.79
C ASP A 550 17.31 14.41 -1.69
N HIS A 551 16.63 14.35 -2.84
CA HIS A 551 15.17 14.25 -2.92
C HIS A 551 14.71 12.79 -3.13
N PRO A 552 13.60 12.32 -2.52
CA PRO A 552 13.10 10.95 -2.71
C PRO A 552 12.96 10.52 -4.17
N ASN A 553 12.59 11.43 -5.09
CA ASN A 553 12.51 11.14 -6.52
C ASN A 553 13.85 10.66 -7.12
N PHE A 554 15.01 11.16 -6.67
CA PHE A 554 16.29 10.66 -7.18
C PHE A 554 16.56 9.21 -6.76
N LYS A 555 15.97 8.73 -5.65
CA LYS A 555 16.03 7.32 -5.23
C LYS A 555 15.22 6.39 -6.15
N LYS A 556 14.26 6.93 -6.90
CA LYS A 556 13.48 6.17 -7.91
C LYS A 556 14.29 5.90 -9.19
N ALA A 557 15.41 6.59 -9.39
CA ALA A 557 16.30 6.44 -10.53
C ALA A 557 17.54 5.60 -10.19
N SER A 558 18.23 5.10 -11.22
CA SER A 558 19.48 4.34 -11.04
C SER A 558 20.55 5.17 -10.35
N ILE A 559 21.19 4.61 -9.32
CA ILE A 559 22.32 5.22 -8.60
C ILE A 559 23.42 5.66 -9.58
N ALA A 560 23.68 4.86 -10.62
CA ALA A 560 24.69 5.20 -11.63
C ALA A 560 24.30 6.46 -12.42
N ASN A 561 23.03 6.60 -12.80
CA ASN A 561 22.54 7.77 -13.53
C ASN A 561 22.53 9.02 -12.66
N VAL A 562 22.17 8.90 -11.38
CA VAL A 562 22.23 10.02 -10.43
C VAL A 562 23.67 10.48 -10.25
N LYS A 563 24.64 9.57 -10.08
CA LYS A 563 26.08 9.93 -10.02
C LYS A 563 26.59 10.62 -11.28
N LEU A 564 26.11 10.24 -12.46
CA LEU A 564 26.43 10.92 -13.72
C LEU A 564 25.91 12.37 -13.72
N LEU A 565 24.67 12.58 -13.27
CA LEU A 565 24.10 13.91 -13.11
C LEU A 565 24.88 14.74 -12.09
N GLU A 566 25.18 14.21 -10.90
CA GLU A 566 25.99 14.90 -9.88
C GLU A 566 27.35 15.35 -10.44
N SER A 567 28.01 14.46 -11.17
CA SER A 567 29.30 14.74 -11.81
C SER A 567 29.19 15.86 -12.86
N ASN A 568 28.16 15.81 -13.70
CA ASN A 568 27.90 16.83 -14.72
C ASN A 568 27.57 18.21 -14.09
N LEU A 569 26.73 18.26 -13.05
CA LEU A 569 26.47 19.50 -12.30
C LEU A 569 27.76 20.06 -11.69
N GLY A 570 28.60 19.20 -11.13
CA GLY A 570 29.92 19.59 -10.62
C GLY A 570 30.84 20.17 -11.70
N ARG A 571 30.79 19.64 -12.94
CA ARG A 571 31.54 20.18 -14.09
C ARG A 571 31.00 21.55 -14.52
N LEU A 572 29.69 21.71 -14.62
CA LEU A 572 29.04 22.98 -14.97
C LEU A 572 29.37 24.10 -13.97
N ILE A 573 29.32 23.80 -12.66
CA ILE A 573 29.70 24.74 -11.61
C ILE A 573 31.17 25.16 -11.74
N LYS A 574 32.08 24.21 -12.01
CA LYS A 574 33.51 24.50 -12.25
C LYS A 574 33.75 25.35 -13.49
N LEU A 575 32.92 25.21 -14.53
CA LEU A 575 32.94 26.04 -15.75
C LEU A 575 32.27 27.43 -15.54
N GLY A 576 31.90 27.77 -14.30
CA GLY A 576 31.29 29.05 -13.95
C GLY A 576 29.83 29.19 -14.38
N TYR A 577 29.12 28.07 -14.59
CA TYR A 577 27.67 28.08 -14.73
C TYR A 577 27.02 27.92 -13.35
N SER A 578 27.10 28.98 -12.54
CA SER A 578 26.57 29.02 -11.17
C SER A 578 26.14 30.44 -10.76
N TYR A 579 25.40 30.59 -9.65
CA TYR A 579 24.96 31.88 -9.11
C TYR A 579 24.20 32.74 -10.14
N SER A 580 24.67 33.95 -10.46
CA SER A 580 24.01 34.87 -11.39
C SER A 580 23.94 34.33 -12.81
N THR A 581 24.95 33.60 -13.28
CA THR A 581 24.95 33.01 -14.63
C THR A 581 23.86 31.95 -14.77
N ALA A 582 23.64 31.15 -13.71
CA ALA A 582 22.56 30.16 -13.69
C ALA A 582 21.19 30.85 -13.57
N ARG A 583 21.04 31.82 -12.67
CA ARG A 583 19.75 32.50 -12.41
C ARG A 583 19.27 33.37 -13.57
N ASP A 584 20.17 34.16 -14.15
CA ASP A 584 19.82 35.25 -15.07
C ASP A 584 20.21 34.92 -16.52
N GLY A 585 20.96 33.84 -16.74
CA GLY A 585 21.59 33.53 -18.03
C GLY A 585 22.79 34.43 -18.31
N GLN A 586 23.43 34.27 -19.48
CA GLN A 586 24.57 35.10 -19.86
C GLN A 586 24.77 35.17 -21.37
N ASN A 587 24.92 36.40 -21.90
CA ASN A 587 25.41 36.59 -23.26
C ASN A 587 26.94 36.52 -23.28
N VAL A 588 27.49 35.57 -24.03
CA VAL A 588 28.94 35.37 -24.18
C VAL A 588 29.35 35.68 -25.61
N VAL A 589 30.43 36.45 -25.74
CA VAL A 589 31.12 36.75 -27.01
C VAL A 589 32.52 36.19 -26.89
N ALA A 590 32.77 35.01 -27.46
CA ALA A 590 34.06 34.34 -27.36
C ALA A 590 34.99 34.75 -28.51
N LYS A 591 36.03 35.52 -28.17
CA LYS A 591 36.96 36.14 -29.14
C LYS A 591 38.31 35.42 -29.18
N THR A 592 38.74 34.85 -28.07
CA THR A 592 39.99 34.07 -27.96
C THR A 592 39.72 32.58 -28.14
N GLN A 593 40.74 31.80 -28.53
CA GLN A 593 40.58 30.34 -28.65
C GLN A 593 40.20 29.70 -27.31
N GLU A 594 40.76 30.18 -26.20
CA GLU A 594 40.43 29.71 -24.86
C GLU A 594 38.97 29.99 -24.48
N GLU A 595 38.44 31.18 -24.82
CA GLU A 595 37.02 31.49 -24.61
C GLU A 595 36.10 30.64 -25.50
N LYS A 596 36.51 30.35 -26.74
CA LYS A 596 35.76 29.48 -27.66
C LYS A 596 35.74 28.04 -27.16
N ASP A 597 36.89 27.52 -26.72
CA ASP A 597 37.01 26.17 -26.16
C ASP A 597 36.17 26.03 -24.87
N ASN A 598 36.20 27.04 -24.00
CA ASN A 598 35.38 27.07 -22.78
C ASN A 598 33.87 27.14 -23.10
N LEU A 599 33.47 27.95 -24.09
CA LEU A 599 32.08 28.05 -24.52
C LEU A 599 31.57 26.74 -25.15
N ASN A 600 32.39 26.09 -25.99
CA ASN A 600 32.11 24.78 -26.56
C ASN A 600 32.02 23.68 -25.50
N GLN A 601 32.91 23.70 -24.51
CA GLN A 601 32.85 22.76 -23.39
C GLN A 601 31.58 22.98 -22.55
N LYS A 602 31.21 24.24 -22.26
CA LYS A 602 29.98 24.55 -21.53
C LYS A 602 28.73 24.11 -22.30
N ASN A 603 28.71 24.31 -23.63
CA ASN A 603 27.64 23.79 -24.49
C ASN A 603 27.53 22.26 -24.41
N LYS A 604 28.66 21.56 -24.52
CA LYS A 604 28.70 20.09 -24.40
C LYS A 604 28.14 19.62 -23.05
N GLU A 605 28.56 20.24 -21.95
CA GLU A 605 28.09 19.88 -20.61
C GLU A 605 26.61 20.21 -20.38
N LEU A 606 26.08 21.28 -20.99
CA LEU A 606 24.64 21.57 -20.96
C LEU A 606 23.81 20.55 -21.76
N ASN A 607 24.35 20.05 -22.88
CA ASN A 607 23.72 18.97 -23.64
C ASN A 607 23.79 17.64 -22.86
N GLU A 608 24.92 17.34 -22.20
CA GLU A 608 25.05 16.19 -21.30
C GLU A 608 24.08 16.28 -20.11
N LEU A 609 23.87 17.48 -19.54
CA LEU A 609 22.89 17.72 -18.48
C LEU A 609 21.50 17.27 -18.92
N SER A 610 21.09 17.64 -20.13
CA SER A 610 19.80 17.24 -20.68
C SER A 610 19.67 15.74 -20.92
N ILE A 611 20.73 15.08 -21.38
CA ILE A 611 20.73 13.62 -21.55
C ILE A 611 20.52 12.95 -20.18
N HIS A 612 21.28 13.37 -19.16
CA HIS A 612 21.18 12.79 -17.82
C HIS A 612 19.84 13.09 -17.15
N LEU A 613 19.33 14.32 -17.26
CA LEU A 613 18.02 14.70 -16.76
C LEU A 613 16.89 13.94 -17.47
N SER A 614 16.96 13.77 -18.78
CA SER A 614 15.96 13.01 -19.54
C SER A 614 15.89 11.57 -19.07
N LEU A 615 17.04 10.93 -18.84
CA LEU A 615 17.12 9.57 -18.33
C LEU A 615 16.53 9.46 -16.92
N ILE A 616 16.89 10.40 -16.02
CA ILE A 616 16.38 10.40 -14.65
C ILE A 616 14.89 10.69 -14.63
N ILE A 617 14.41 11.72 -15.32
CA ILE A 617 12.98 12.07 -15.38
C ILE A 617 12.17 10.91 -15.95
N ALA A 618 12.64 10.25 -17.02
CA ALA A 618 11.95 9.07 -17.56
C ALA A 618 11.84 7.94 -16.53
N GLN A 619 12.92 7.63 -15.79
CA GLN A 619 12.91 6.61 -14.74
C GLN A 619 11.99 6.98 -13.57
N VAL A 620 12.00 8.24 -13.15
CA VAL A 620 11.12 8.70 -12.07
C VAL A 620 9.66 8.70 -12.51
N LEU A 621 9.36 9.18 -13.72
CA LEU A 621 8.01 9.20 -14.26
C LEU A 621 7.46 7.79 -14.49
N ASP A 622 8.29 6.82 -14.89
CA ASP A 622 7.91 5.41 -14.97
C ASP A 622 7.52 4.83 -13.60
N LYS A 623 8.28 5.16 -12.54
CA LYS A 623 7.94 4.74 -11.18
C LYS A 623 6.67 5.42 -10.66
N ILE A 624 6.53 6.75 -10.86
CA ILE A 624 5.31 7.48 -10.47
C ILE A 624 4.11 6.97 -11.26
N SER A 625 4.22 6.81 -12.57
CA SER A 625 3.11 6.31 -13.39
C SER A 625 2.69 4.92 -12.97
N THR A 626 3.64 4.02 -12.65
CA THR A 626 3.32 2.69 -12.13
C THR A 626 2.51 2.76 -10.82
N GLN A 627 2.85 3.69 -9.92
CA GLN A 627 2.10 3.92 -8.69
C GLN A 627 0.68 4.47 -8.97
N GLU A 628 0.58 5.47 -9.85
CA GLU A 628 -0.67 6.14 -10.19
C GLU A 628 -1.63 5.26 -10.99
N ILE A 629 -1.12 4.51 -11.99
CA ILE A 629 -1.88 3.50 -12.74
C ILE A 629 -2.45 2.45 -11.79
N HIS A 630 -1.71 2.10 -10.75
CA HIS A 630 -2.23 1.19 -9.74
C HIS A 630 -3.38 1.79 -8.93
N ARG A 631 -3.29 3.06 -8.51
CA ARG A 631 -4.39 3.76 -7.85
C ARG A 631 -5.62 3.86 -8.77
N MET A 632 -5.40 4.11 -10.06
CA MET A 632 -6.46 4.10 -11.08
C MET A 632 -7.12 2.73 -11.20
N TYR A 633 -6.33 1.65 -11.21
CA TYR A 633 -6.85 0.28 -11.21
C TYR A 633 -7.79 0.03 -10.02
N GLU A 634 -7.39 0.39 -8.81
CA GLU A 634 -8.24 0.22 -7.62
C GLU A 634 -9.50 1.10 -7.71
N ALA A 635 -9.39 2.33 -8.22
CA ALA A 635 -10.55 3.20 -8.45
C ALA A 635 -11.57 2.61 -9.46
N VAL A 636 -11.09 1.98 -10.54
CA VAL A 636 -11.97 1.28 -11.50
C VAL A 636 -12.57 0.03 -10.87
N ASN A 637 -11.80 -0.69 -10.05
CA ASN A 637 -12.28 -1.88 -9.33
C ASN A 637 -13.47 -1.52 -8.41
N GLU A 638 -13.35 -0.45 -7.62
CA GLU A 638 -14.43 0.08 -6.77
C GLU A 638 -15.65 0.53 -7.60
N LEU A 639 -15.41 1.20 -8.74
CA LEU A 639 -16.48 1.59 -9.67
C LEU A 639 -17.27 0.37 -10.18
N PHE A 640 -16.57 -0.70 -10.54
CA PHE A 640 -17.19 -1.90 -11.06
C PHE A 640 -17.91 -2.70 -9.98
N ILE A 641 -17.38 -2.79 -8.75
CA ILE A 641 -18.07 -3.39 -7.61
C ILE A 641 -19.41 -2.69 -7.37
N CYS A 642 -19.40 -1.36 -7.25
CA CYS A 642 -20.60 -0.57 -7.06
C CYS A 642 -21.60 -0.76 -8.22
N HIS A 643 -21.10 -0.77 -9.46
CA HIS A 643 -21.94 -0.99 -10.64
C HIS A 643 -22.58 -2.39 -10.63
N LEU A 644 -21.81 -3.45 -10.35
CA LEU A 644 -22.31 -4.82 -10.28
C LEU A 644 -23.36 -4.99 -9.17
N ALA A 645 -23.17 -4.38 -8.00
CA ALA A 645 -24.16 -4.38 -6.92
C ALA A 645 -25.48 -3.72 -7.36
N TYR A 646 -25.41 -2.59 -8.07
CA TYR A 646 -26.57 -1.93 -8.67
C TYR A 646 -27.26 -2.82 -9.71
N LEU A 647 -26.50 -3.42 -10.62
CA LEU A 647 -27.02 -4.32 -11.64
C LEU A 647 -27.68 -5.56 -11.02
N GLU A 648 -27.07 -6.14 -9.97
CA GLU A 648 -27.63 -7.30 -9.27
C GLU A 648 -28.97 -6.93 -8.62
N LYS A 649 -29.03 -5.81 -7.90
CA LYS A 649 -30.27 -5.33 -7.27
C LYS A 649 -31.35 -5.05 -8.31
N GLY A 650 -31.02 -4.34 -9.39
CA GLY A 650 -31.95 -4.04 -10.48
C GLY A 650 -32.44 -5.31 -11.19
N SER A 651 -31.53 -6.24 -11.49
CA SER A 651 -31.87 -7.50 -12.16
C SER A 651 -32.78 -8.38 -11.30
N ASN A 652 -32.52 -8.46 -10.00
CA ASN A 652 -33.39 -9.20 -9.08
C ASN A 652 -34.76 -8.51 -8.87
N SER A 653 -34.87 -7.19 -9.04
CA SER A 653 -36.18 -6.51 -9.02
C SER A 653 -37.03 -6.79 -10.26
N ILE A 654 -36.39 -7.02 -11.42
CA ILE A 654 -37.06 -7.39 -12.67
C ILE A 654 -37.40 -8.89 -12.68
N ALA A 655 -36.52 -9.72 -12.12
CA ALA A 655 -36.57 -11.18 -12.19
C ALA A 655 -36.53 -11.84 -10.80
N GLU A 656 -37.47 -11.47 -9.92
CA GLU A 656 -37.49 -11.86 -8.49
C GLU A 656 -37.31 -13.36 -8.24
N ASN A 657 -37.90 -14.20 -9.11
CA ASN A 657 -37.92 -15.66 -8.98
C ASN A 657 -36.81 -16.39 -9.75
N ILE A 658 -35.92 -15.66 -10.44
CA ILE A 658 -34.82 -16.25 -11.22
C ILE A 658 -33.53 -16.26 -10.40
N VAL A 659 -33.36 -15.28 -9.49
CA VAL A 659 -32.14 -15.10 -8.66
C VAL A 659 -30.90 -14.93 -9.53
N ILE A 660 -30.60 -13.68 -9.84
CA ILE A 660 -29.41 -13.33 -10.63
C ILE A 660 -28.31 -12.91 -9.66
N ARG A 661 -27.12 -13.50 -9.80
CA ARG A 661 -25.94 -13.15 -9.01
C ARG A 661 -24.81 -12.73 -9.92
N PHE A 662 -24.11 -11.67 -9.53
CA PHE A 662 -22.96 -11.16 -10.25
C PHE A 662 -21.72 -11.27 -9.35
N PRO A 663 -21.01 -12.42 -9.38
CA PRO A 663 -19.83 -12.63 -8.54
C PRO A 663 -18.73 -11.63 -8.91
N GLU A 664 -18.42 -10.72 -7.98
CA GLU A 664 -17.49 -9.61 -8.19
C GLU A 664 -16.12 -10.14 -8.62
N SER A 665 -15.62 -11.16 -7.93
CA SER A 665 -14.30 -11.74 -8.19
C SER A 665 -14.14 -12.41 -9.57
N GLU A 666 -15.25 -12.81 -10.20
CA GLU A 666 -15.24 -13.44 -11.53
C GLU A 666 -15.50 -12.45 -12.66
N LEU A 667 -16.29 -11.41 -12.42
CA LEU A 667 -16.70 -10.42 -13.42
C LEU A 667 -15.78 -9.21 -13.45
N ASN A 668 -15.27 -8.80 -12.30
CA ASN A 668 -14.38 -7.66 -12.14
C ASN A 668 -12.93 -8.02 -12.47
N LYS A 669 -12.67 -8.21 -13.78
CA LYS A 669 -11.36 -8.62 -14.33
C LYS A 669 -10.64 -7.45 -14.99
N VAL A 670 -10.51 -6.34 -14.27
CA VAL A 670 -9.77 -5.17 -14.78
C VAL A 670 -8.33 -5.59 -15.11
N LYS A 671 -7.87 -5.24 -16.31
CA LYS A 671 -6.50 -5.52 -16.76
C LYS A 671 -5.57 -4.40 -16.32
N ASN A 672 -4.42 -4.78 -15.76
CA ASN A 672 -3.35 -3.87 -15.37
C ASN A 672 -2.23 -3.85 -16.42
N ASP A 673 -2.54 -3.36 -17.62
CA ASP A 673 -1.67 -3.34 -18.80
C ASP A 673 -1.37 -1.92 -19.33
N LEU A 674 -1.96 -0.89 -18.72
CA LEU A 674 -1.68 0.51 -19.04
C LEU A 674 -0.20 0.84 -18.75
N LYS A 675 0.45 1.49 -19.70
CA LYS A 675 1.84 1.97 -19.60
C LYS A 675 1.99 3.28 -20.35
N PHE A 676 2.85 4.16 -19.86
CA PHE A 676 3.16 5.42 -20.53
C PHE A 676 4.58 5.41 -21.07
N ASP A 677 4.72 5.76 -22.34
CA ASP A 677 6.02 5.94 -22.99
C ASP A 677 6.49 7.40 -22.83
N PHE A 678 7.59 7.60 -22.11
CA PHE A 678 8.18 8.92 -21.91
C PHE A 678 9.22 9.26 -22.98
N VAL A 679 9.08 10.44 -23.59
CA VAL A 679 9.91 10.92 -24.71
C VAL A 679 11.26 11.46 -24.21
N LYS A 680 12.30 11.35 -25.05
CA LYS A 680 13.60 12.00 -24.83
C LYS A 680 13.48 13.51 -25.08
N PHE A 681 13.91 14.32 -24.13
CA PHE A 681 13.86 15.78 -24.27
C PHE A 681 14.98 16.27 -25.18
N ASP A 682 14.67 17.26 -26.03
CA ASP A 682 15.65 17.94 -26.87
C ASP A 682 16.19 19.18 -26.14
N SER A 683 17.51 19.40 -26.18
CA SER A 683 18.14 20.59 -25.62
C SER A 683 19.33 21.08 -26.47
N ASP A 684 19.13 21.32 -27.76
CA ASP A 684 20.21 21.89 -28.57
C ASP A 684 20.38 23.38 -28.29
N PHE A 685 21.47 23.75 -27.62
CA PHE A 685 21.90 25.14 -27.51
C PHE A 685 22.71 25.58 -28.73
N LYS A 686 22.28 26.65 -29.40
CA LYS A 686 22.88 27.14 -30.65
C LYS A 686 23.98 28.16 -30.41
N ILE A 687 25.21 27.83 -30.80
CA ILE A 687 26.32 28.78 -30.94
C ILE A 687 26.24 29.40 -32.34
N LYS A 688 26.33 30.73 -32.42
CA LYS A 688 26.37 31.48 -33.68
C LYS A 688 27.79 31.94 -33.96
N GLU A 689 28.28 31.69 -35.16
CA GLU A 689 29.53 32.29 -35.64
C GLU A 689 29.24 33.68 -36.22
N GLU A 690 29.99 34.68 -35.75
CA GLU A 690 29.91 36.05 -36.26
C GLU A 690 31.31 36.59 -36.56
N ASP A 691 31.51 37.14 -37.75
CA ASP A 691 32.75 37.78 -38.15
C ASP A 691 32.80 39.23 -37.64
N TYR A 692 33.93 39.61 -37.06
CA TYR A 692 34.17 40.97 -36.59
C TYR A 692 35.60 41.43 -36.94
N THR A 693 35.77 42.74 -37.09
CA THR A 693 37.06 43.34 -37.40
C THR A 693 37.70 43.90 -36.13
N GLU A 694 38.88 43.40 -35.76
CA GLU A 694 39.61 43.84 -34.57
C GLU A 694 40.81 44.71 -34.94
N GLU A 695 40.91 45.92 -34.38
CA GLU A 695 42.07 46.79 -34.56
C GLU A 695 43.09 46.54 -33.44
N ARG A 696 44.16 45.80 -33.72
CA ARG A 696 45.24 45.55 -32.75
C ARG A 696 46.36 46.58 -32.84
N ARG A 697 46.73 47.16 -31.69
CA ARG A 697 47.98 47.93 -31.53
C ARG A 697 49.10 47.03 -30.99
N THR A 698 50.13 46.79 -31.78
CA THR A 698 51.37 46.08 -31.38
C THR A 698 52.47 47.08 -31.03
N TRP A 699 53.54 46.68 -30.32
CA TRP A 699 54.67 47.57 -29.93
C TRP A 699 55.32 48.34 -31.10
N LYS A 700 55.14 47.89 -32.35
CA LYS A 700 55.48 48.63 -33.58
C LYS A 700 54.59 49.88 -33.84
N HIS A 701 53.55 50.10 -33.05
CA HIS A 701 52.58 51.21 -33.17
C HIS A 701 53.04 52.54 -32.53
N TRP A 702 54.22 52.59 -31.91
CA TRP A 702 54.82 53.87 -31.49
C TRP A 702 55.54 54.59 -32.64
N LEU A 703 55.76 53.93 -33.79
CA LEU A 703 56.43 54.51 -34.97
C LEU A 703 55.64 54.20 -36.26
N TRP A 704 54.54 54.94 -36.47
CA TRP A 704 53.91 55.32 -37.76
C TRP A 704 53.74 54.27 -38.89
N ILE A 705 52.68 53.43 -38.86
CA ILE A 705 51.90 52.90 -40.03
C ILE A 705 50.45 52.56 -39.59
N VAL A 706 49.46 52.69 -40.50
CA VAL A 706 48.00 52.46 -40.40
C VAL A 706 47.61 51.16 -39.66
N PRO A 707 46.51 51.14 -38.85
CA PRO A 707 46.01 49.94 -38.16
C PRO A 707 45.81 48.77 -39.11
N LYS A 708 46.35 47.60 -38.74
CA LYS A 708 46.08 46.34 -39.44
C LYS A 708 44.72 45.82 -38.98
N LYS A 709 43.73 45.88 -39.88
CA LYS A 709 42.43 45.23 -39.68
C LYS A 709 42.60 43.75 -39.99
N GLU A 710 42.47 42.91 -38.98
CA GLU A 710 42.40 41.45 -39.16
C GLU A 710 40.92 41.04 -39.02
N GLU A 711 40.41 40.32 -40.01
CA GLU A 711 39.12 39.64 -39.92
C GLU A 711 39.28 38.47 -38.94
N ARG A 712 38.41 38.42 -37.94
CA ARG A 712 38.38 37.37 -36.92
C ARG A 712 36.94 36.90 -36.76
N SER A 713 36.78 35.62 -36.46
CA SER A 713 35.49 35.06 -36.08
C SER A 713 35.36 35.02 -34.56
N SER A 714 34.20 35.40 -34.05
CA SER A 714 33.77 35.12 -32.68
C SER A 714 32.70 34.03 -32.69
N GLU A 715 32.68 33.22 -31.64
CA GLU A 715 31.56 32.32 -31.35
C GLU A 715 30.72 32.96 -30.25
N ASN A 716 29.49 33.29 -30.60
CA ASN A 716 28.59 34.06 -29.75
C ASN A 716 27.42 33.17 -29.35
N ALA A 717 27.03 33.24 -28.09
CA ALA A 717 25.98 32.38 -27.59
C ALA A 717 25.27 33.00 -26.37
N GLU A 718 23.94 32.83 -26.30
CA GLU A 718 23.10 33.25 -25.19
C GLU A 718 22.91 32.07 -24.24
N ILE A 719 23.78 31.94 -23.24
CA ILE A 719 23.69 30.86 -22.25
C ILE A 719 22.34 31.01 -21.52
N PRO A 720 21.47 30.00 -21.56
CA PRO A 720 20.14 30.09 -20.98
C PRO A 720 20.20 30.13 -19.45
N SER A 721 19.21 30.77 -18.84
CA SER A 721 19.01 30.63 -17.38
C SER A 721 18.40 29.27 -17.03
N THR A 722 18.59 28.83 -15.78
CA THR A 722 17.90 27.67 -15.22
C THR A 722 16.40 27.79 -15.41
N GLY A 723 15.82 28.97 -15.14
CA GLY A 723 14.39 29.24 -15.38
C GLY A 723 13.93 29.04 -16.83
N GLN A 724 14.75 29.40 -17.82
CA GLN A 724 14.46 29.17 -19.24
C GLN A 724 14.51 27.67 -19.58
N ILE A 725 15.56 26.98 -19.12
CA ILE A 725 15.69 25.52 -19.26
C ILE A 725 14.44 24.84 -18.66
N LEU A 726 14.09 25.17 -17.42
CA LEU A 726 12.91 24.65 -16.74
C LEU A 726 11.61 24.85 -17.53
N SER A 727 11.40 26.06 -18.06
CA SER A 727 10.19 26.41 -18.82
C SER A 727 10.07 25.59 -20.11
N ASP A 728 11.16 25.41 -20.83
CA ASP A 728 11.16 24.66 -22.09
C ASP A 728 10.93 23.16 -21.85
N TRP A 729 11.43 22.62 -20.75
CA TRP A 729 11.17 21.25 -20.34
C TRP A 729 9.70 21.03 -19.94
N LYS A 730 9.11 21.95 -19.16
CA LYS A 730 7.68 21.92 -18.84
C LYS A 730 6.80 22.00 -20.08
N LYS A 731 7.20 22.77 -21.11
CA LYS A 731 6.48 22.82 -22.40
C LYS A 731 6.55 21.50 -23.16
N GLN A 732 7.70 20.83 -23.15
CA GLN A 732 7.85 19.53 -23.82
C GLN A 732 6.99 18.45 -23.15
N LEU A 733 6.94 18.43 -21.82
CA LEU A 733 6.07 17.50 -21.07
C LEU A 733 4.58 17.72 -21.37
N LYS A 734 4.13 18.99 -21.47
CA LYS A 734 2.74 19.31 -21.84
C LYS A 734 2.33 18.84 -23.23
N LYS A 735 3.27 18.53 -24.13
CA LYS A 735 2.96 18.05 -25.49
C LYS A 735 2.56 16.58 -25.53
N VAL A 736 3.06 15.76 -24.61
CA VAL A 736 2.78 14.32 -24.55
C VAL A 736 1.58 13.97 -23.68
N GLU A 737 1.18 14.88 -22.80
CA GLU A 737 0.05 14.71 -21.90
C GLU A 737 -1.28 14.31 -22.59
N PRO A 738 -1.67 14.89 -23.75
CA PRO A 738 -2.90 14.50 -24.43
C PRO A 738 -2.88 13.05 -24.93
N ASP A 739 -1.72 12.55 -25.37
CA ASP A 739 -1.58 11.15 -25.80
C ASP A 739 -1.70 10.19 -24.62
N MET A 740 -1.13 10.55 -23.46
CA MET A 740 -1.28 9.78 -22.22
C MET A 740 -2.74 9.72 -21.78
N LEU A 741 -3.44 10.86 -21.80
CA LEU A 741 -4.86 10.92 -21.46
C LEU A 741 -5.69 10.06 -22.42
N LYS A 742 -5.40 10.09 -23.73
CA LYS A 742 -6.06 9.23 -24.71
C LYS A 742 -5.90 7.76 -24.36
N GLN A 743 -4.68 7.31 -24.03
CA GLN A 743 -4.42 5.93 -23.61
C GLN A 743 -5.24 5.54 -22.36
N VAL A 744 -5.35 6.44 -21.37
CA VAL A 744 -6.18 6.22 -20.17
C VAL A 744 -7.65 6.02 -20.53
N ILE A 745 -8.22 6.89 -21.39
CA ILE A 745 -9.64 6.82 -21.75
C ILE A 745 -9.93 5.58 -22.60
N GLU A 746 -9.06 5.25 -23.56
CA GLU A 746 -9.19 4.03 -24.36
C GLU A 746 -9.12 2.78 -23.47
N TRP A 747 -8.20 2.76 -22.51
CA TRP A 747 -8.10 1.69 -21.52
C TRP A 747 -9.39 1.59 -20.68
N LEU A 748 -9.90 2.68 -20.11
CA LEU A 748 -11.15 2.70 -19.34
C LEU A 748 -12.35 2.16 -20.15
N LEU A 749 -12.51 2.62 -21.39
CA LEU A 749 -13.57 2.16 -22.28
C LEU A 749 -13.44 0.67 -22.62
N ALA A 750 -12.22 0.15 -22.73
CA ALA A 750 -11.97 -1.28 -22.90
C ALA A 750 -12.37 -2.08 -21.64
N GLN A 751 -12.04 -1.60 -20.44
CA GLN A 751 -12.44 -2.26 -19.19
C GLN A 751 -13.97 -2.32 -19.05
N ILE A 752 -14.68 -1.23 -19.39
CA ILE A 752 -16.15 -1.20 -19.36
C ILE A 752 -16.75 -2.19 -20.36
N ASN A 753 -16.15 -2.33 -21.54
CA ASN A 753 -16.60 -3.30 -22.55
C ASN A 753 -16.41 -4.76 -22.09
N ASP A 754 -15.27 -5.05 -21.44
CA ASP A 754 -14.98 -6.37 -20.89
C ASP A 754 -15.98 -6.71 -19.76
N LEU A 755 -16.25 -5.76 -18.85
CA LEU A 755 -17.26 -5.92 -17.79
C LEU A 755 -18.64 -6.21 -18.38
N LYS A 756 -19.09 -5.38 -19.33
CA LYS A 756 -20.38 -5.56 -20.01
C LYS A 756 -20.51 -6.95 -20.61
N LYS A 757 -19.49 -7.37 -21.38
CA LYS A 757 -19.51 -8.68 -22.03
C LYS A 757 -19.71 -9.80 -21.01
N ASN A 758 -18.97 -9.76 -19.90
CA ASN A 758 -19.06 -10.78 -18.85
C ASN A 758 -20.44 -10.77 -18.15
N VAL A 759 -21.03 -9.59 -17.94
CA VAL A 759 -22.38 -9.43 -17.37
C VAL A 759 -23.44 -9.99 -18.31
N ASP A 760 -23.40 -9.64 -19.60
CA ASP A 760 -24.33 -10.12 -20.63
C ASP A 760 -24.28 -11.66 -20.75
N GLU A 761 -23.08 -12.24 -20.72
CA GLU A 761 -22.86 -13.69 -20.72
C GLU A 761 -23.48 -14.35 -19.47
N THR A 762 -23.17 -13.82 -18.28
CA THR A 762 -23.68 -14.35 -17.00
C THR A 762 -25.20 -14.30 -16.91
N GLN A 763 -25.81 -13.16 -17.29
CA GLN A 763 -27.27 -13.01 -17.32
C GLN A 763 -27.90 -14.01 -18.30
N SER A 764 -27.32 -14.16 -19.48
CA SER A 764 -27.81 -15.10 -20.50
C SER A 764 -27.77 -16.55 -20.01
N ASP A 765 -26.68 -16.95 -19.36
CA ASP A 765 -26.50 -18.30 -18.82
C ASP A 765 -27.52 -18.61 -17.73
N VAL A 766 -27.76 -17.67 -16.80
CA VAL A 766 -28.77 -17.83 -15.73
C VAL A 766 -30.18 -17.99 -16.30
N LEU A 767 -30.55 -17.22 -17.32
CA LEU A 767 -31.87 -17.32 -17.97
C LEU A 767 -32.03 -18.61 -18.78
N ASN A 768 -30.97 -19.03 -19.49
CA ASN A 768 -30.98 -20.29 -20.23
C ASN A 768 -31.15 -21.48 -19.27
N LEU A 769 -30.42 -21.48 -18.15
CA LEU A 769 -30.54 -22.52 -17.13
C LEU A 769 -31.95 -22.57 -16.51
N TYR A 770 -32.56 -21.40 -16.23
CA TYR A 770 -33.94 -21.35 -15.75
C TYR A 770 -34.93 -21.95 -16.75
N ARG A 771 -34.77 -21.62 -18.03
CA ARG A 771 -35.61 -22.17 -19.11
C ARG A 771 -35.46 -23.68 -19.23
N ASP A 772 -34.24 -24.19 -19.16
CA ASP A 772 -33.97 -25.63 -19.27
C ASP A 772 -34.57 -26.39 -18.08
N ARG A 773 -34.52 -25.80 -16.87
CA ARG A 773 -35.22 -26.34 -15.68
C ARG A 773 -36.74 -26.31 -15.83
N LEU A 774 -37.30 -25.25 -16.44
CA LEU A 774 -38.73 -25.14 -16.70
C LEU A 774 -39.22 -26.20 -17.69
N GLU A 775 -38.45 -26.43 -18.75
CA GLU A 775 -38.75 -27.49 -19.73
C GLU A 775 -38.68 -28.88 -19.08
N LYS A 776 -37.64 -29.15 -18.29
CA LYS A 776 -37.52 -30.39 -17.53
C LYS A 776 -38.71 -30.61 -16.59
N ALA A 777 -39.10 -29.58 -15.83
CA ALA A 777 -40.23 -29.66 -14.90
C ALA A 777 -41.56 -29.96 -15.63
N ARG A 778 -41.79 -29.36 -16.80
CA ARG A 778 -42.97 -29.64 -17.64
C ARG A 778 -43.00 -31.10 -18.11
N GLN A 779 -41.85 -31.66 -18.47
CA GLN A 779 -41.76 -33.03 -18.99
C GLN A 779 -41.93 -34.09 -17.89
N GLU A 780 -41.44 -33.82 -16.68
CA GLU A 780 -41.30 -34.85 -15.65
C GLU A 780 -42.28 -34.71 -14.49
N ILE A 781 -42.92 -33.54 -14.29
CA ILE A 781 -43.72 -33.25 -13.09
C ILE A 781 -45.14 -32.79 -13.47
N THR A 782 -46.13 -33.60 -13.09
CA THR A 782 -47.55 -33.26 -13.16
C THR A 782 -48.08 -32.99 -11.75
N LEU A 783 -48.55 -31.76 -11.50
CA LEU A 783 -49.09 -31.36 -10.20
C LEU A 783 -50.61 -31.35 -10.20
N ASP A 784 -51.21 -31.92 -9.16
CA ASP A 784 -52.60 -31.62 -8.82
C ASP A 784 -52.71 -30.34 -7.96
N TYR A 785 -53.94 -29.85 -7.78
CA TYR A 785 -54.20 -28.63 -7.01
C TYR A 785 -53.73 -28.72 -5.56
N GLU A 786 -53.85 -29.90 -4.94
CA GLU A 786 -53.50 -30.12 -3.54
C GLU A 786 -51.99 -30.09 -3.34
N GLN A 787 -51.24 -30.75 -4.22
CA GLN A 787 -49.77 -30.71 -4.25
C GLN A 787 -49.24 -29.29 -4.51
N LYS A 788 -49.87 -28.55 -5.43
CA LYS A 788 -49.48 -27.17 -5.72
C LYS A 788 -49.65 -26.26 -4.49
N GLN A 789 -50.74 -26.41 -3.73
CA GLN A 789 -51.02 -25.54 -2.57
C GLN A 789 -50.30 -25.99 -1.29
N ASN A 790 -50.27 -27.29 -1.00
CA ASN A 790 -49.85 -27.81 0.30
C ASN A 790 -48.38 -28.22 0.34
N VAL A 791 -47.74 -28.43 -0.81
CA VAL A 791 -46.32 -28.85 -0.89
C VAL A 791 -45.47 -27.74 -1.50
N TRP A 792 -45.74 -27.37 -2.77
CA TRP A 792 -44.79 -26.56 -3.53
C TRP A 792 -44.80 -25.07 -3.19
N LYS A 793 -45.96 -24.49 -2.81
CA LYS A 793 -46.01 -23.10 -2.31
C LYS A 793 -45.24 -22.91 -0.99
N PRO A 794 -45.45 -23.75 0.04
CA PRO A 794 -44.60 -23.72 1.23
C PRO A 794 -43.12 -23.93 0.92
N MET A 795 -42.79 -24.83 -0.02
CA MET A 795 -41.41 -25.09 -0.43
C MET A 795 -40.75 -23.85 -1.05
N GLN A 796 -41.46 -23.14 -1.95
CA GLN A 796 -40.98 -21.90 -2.55
C GLN A 796 -40.72 -20.81 -1.49
N GLN A 797 -41.60 -20.67 -0.49
CA GLN A 797 -41.37 -19.73 0.61
C GLN A 797 -40.12 -20.07 1.44
N ARG A 798 -39.81 -21.37 1.60
CA ARG A 798 -38.57 -21.81 2.25
C ARG A 798 -37.36 -21.53 1.38
N ALA A 799 -37.45 -21.72 0.07
CA ALA A 799 -36.40 -21.38 -0.87
C ALA A 799 -36.06 -19.88 -0.85
N GLU A 800 -37.05 -18.99 -0.83
CA GLU A 800 -36.82 -17.55 -0.69
C GLU A 800 -36.14 -17.19 0.65
N LYS A 801 -36.57 -17.81 1.75
CA LYS A 801 -35.90 -17.65 3.05
C LYS A 801 -34.46 -18.17 3.02
N LEU A 802 -34.20 -19.25 2.28
CA LEU A 802 -32.85 -19.79 2.11
C LEU A 802 -31.97 -18.80 1.37
N LYS A 803 -32.43 -18.28 0.22
CA LYS A 803 -31.75 -17.22 -0.54
C LYS A 803 -31.42 -16.02 0.35
N GLU A 804 -32.37 -15.54 1.14
CA GLU A 804 -32.16 -14.42 2.06
C GLU A 804 -31.06 -14.73 3.09
N ARG A 805 -31.06 -15.95 3.67
CA ARG A 805 -30.05 -16.38 4.65
C ARG A 805 -28.65 -16.45 4.06
N PHE A 806 -28.50 -16.94 2.83
CA PHE A 806 -27.21 -16.95 2.13
C PHE A 806 -26.72 -15.52 1.85
N SER A 807 -27.61 -14.61 1.40
CA SER A 807 -27.25 -13.20 1.20
C SER A 807 -26.80 -12.49 2.48
N ARG A 808 -27.45 -12.75 3.61
CA ARG A 808 -27.12 -12.12 4.89
C ARG A 808 -25.74 -12.51 5.44
N LEU A 809 -25.09 -13.54 4.89
CA LEU A 809 -23.73 -13.88 5.30
C LEU A 809 -22.77 -12.71 5.05
N GLY A 810 -22.94 -11.99 3.93
CA GLY A 810 -22.13 -10.82 3.54
C GLY A 810 -22.31 -9.59 4.45
N ASN A 811 -23.45 -9.44 5.11
CA ASN A 811 -23.76 -8.28 5.97
C ASN A 811 -23.28 -8.52 7.41
N PHE A 812 -22.02 -8.91 7.60
CA PHE A 812 -21.49 -9.25 8.92
C PHE A 812 -21.35 -8.04 9.86
N GLN A 813 -21.41 -6.80 9.34
CA GLN A 813 -21.27 -5.58 10.13
C GLN A 813 -22.59 -5.06 10.72
N GLU A 814 -23.72 -5.23 10.02
CA GLU A 814 -25.01 -4.61 10.39
C GLU A 814 -25.69 -5.28 11.59
N GLU A 815 -25.39 -6.55 11.88
CA GLU A 815 -26.13 -7.34 12.87
C GLU A 815 -25.39 -7.55 14.20
N VAL A 816 -24.19 -6.95 14.39
CA VAL A 816 -23.43 -7.08 15.65
C VAL A 816 -23.53 -5.84 16.55
N ASN A 817 -24.35 -4.86 16.18
CA ASN A 817 -24.87 -3.84 17.09
C ASN A 817 -26.29 -4.24 17.52
N PRO A 818 -26.52 -4.78 18.73
CA PRO A 818 -27.87 -5.02 19.25
C PRO A 818 -28.55 -3.70 19.70
N SER A 819 -27.87 -2.56 19.62
CA SER A 819 -28.39 -1.24 20.01
C SER A 819 -28.87 -0.46 18.79
N GLY A 820 -29.87 -1.00 18.11
CA GLY A 820 -30.74 -0.28 17.19
C GLY A 820 -32.15 -0.23 17.77
N ASN A 821 -32.35 0.64 18.77
CA ASN A 821 -33.64 1.17 19.22
C ASN A 821 -33.43 2.60 19.69
#